data_AF-A0A7N0UEA0-F1
#
_entry.id   AF-A0A7N0UEA0-F1
#
_cell.length_a   1.000
_cell.length_b   1.000
_cell.length_c   1.000
_cell.angle_alpha   90.00
_cell.angle_beta   90.00
_cell.angle_gamma   90.00
#
_symmetry.space_group_name_H-M   'P 1'
#
loop_
_entity.id
_entity.type
_entity.pdbx_description
1 polymer ?
#
loop_
_entity_poly.entity_id
_entity_poly.type
_entity_poly.pdbx_seq_one_letter_code
_entity_poly.pdbx_strand_id
1 'polypeptide(L)'
;MPRGPPPQPKPNLNVIVHAISSSPHPPRASQSPPKWIPKPSSPATLQTHVRPLLQHPAVFLPSYPPVFQFLTGLNLLNLGRQVHAHMAVRGLAPDAFLGAKMIAFYASSGDLDSAKLVFRGVGVWSGLLCNAMIRAYASYGVCCKALELYARMHLSCLGADNFTLPFVLKSCAELGRGWMGKSVHGQSLRLGLVHDMYIATSLIGMYVKCGDIWEAHKLFDEIPVRDVASWNSLIAGHMKDGNIDMAEQLFDAMPCSNIVSWTAMISGYAQNGLDDRALSLFDEMCKTSSVVKPNWVTIMSVLPSCGHSAALERGRWIHSYANSIGLGAHPLVQTALVAMYAKCGSLVESRRCFDSMRKRNLVAWNTLITAYASHGRGRECVSTFEEMLRNGVQPDGISFTGLLSGCSHSGLTDYGLRYFNCMQFEFSVEPKHEHYACMVDLMARAGRLVEAMNLIKGMPVEGGPSIWGALLSACRSHRNLEIAEVAARKLFNLEPECTGNYVLLSNMYAEKGMWEEVNDLRAILKLQGLKKNPGCSWIEVNETSTLFFSGDTSHPQIRQIYALLEELPEKIKNAGYTPDTSSVLHDISEEEKVSNLTTHSEKLAIAFGLLNTGHGQTLRVTKNLRICGDCHTFIKFISTLYQRMIIVRDVNRFHHFKNGACSCGDYW
;
A
#
# COMPACT_ATOMS: atom_id res chain seq x y z
N MET A 1 15.54 22.28 42.34
CA MET A 1 15.25 20.87 42.67
C MET A 1 13.88 20.76 43.33
N PRO A 2 12.95 20.00 42.74
CA PRO A 2 12.02 19.18 43.50
C PRO A 2 12.24 17.69 43.17
N ARG A 3 12.21 16.84 44.20
CA ARG A 3 12.41 15.39 44.10
C ARG A 3 11.28 14.74 43.31
N GLY A 4 11.62 14.01 42.25
CA GLY A 4 10.67 13.21 41.47
C GLY A 4 10.06 12.05 42.28
N PRO A 5 8.94 11.48 41.81
CA PRO A 5 8.24 10.39 42.49
C PRO A 5 9.09 9.10 42.51
N PRO A 6 8.86 8.19 43.49
CA PRO A 6 9.64 6.97 43.62
C PRO A 6 9.39 6.00 42.44
N PRO A 7 10.36 5.14 42.12
CA PRO A 7 10.23 4.18 41.02
C PRO A 7 9.11 3.18 41.30
N GLN A 8 8.25 2.96 40.30
CA GLN A 8 7.23 1.91 40.34
C GLN A 8 7.90 0.51 40.45
N PRO A 9 7.26 -0.45 41.14
CA PRO A 9 7.80 -1.78 41.30
C PRO A 9 7.92 -2.52 39.95
N LYS A 10 9.07 -3.15 39.72
CA LYS A 10 9.33 -4.02 38.56
C LYS A 10 8.24 -5.11 38.48
N PRO A 11 7.68 -5.41 37.29
CA PRO A 11 6.67 -6.47 37.17
C PRO A 11 7.28 -7.82 37.54
N ASN A 12 6.57 -8.51 38.42
CA ASN A 12 6.93 -9.83 38.94
C ASN A 12 6.78 -10.87 37.81
N LEU A 13 7.75 -11.80 37.71
CA LEU A 13 7.86 -12.79 36.62
C LEU A 13 6.60 -13.67 36.46
N ASN A 14 5.78 -13.77 37.50
CA ASN A 14 4.53 -14.53 37.52
C ASN A 14 3.36 -13.85 36.76
N VAL A 15 3.42 -12.54 36.52
CA VAL A 15 2.39 -11.82 35.75
C VAL A 15 2.49 -12.16 34.25
N ILE A 16 3.68 -12.52 33.77
CA ILE A 16 3.98 -12.92 32.38
C ILE A 16 3.27 -14.24 32.02
N VAL A 17 3.12 -15.15 32.98
CA VAL A 17 2.45 -16.45 32.79
C VAL A 17 0.93 -16.29 32.73
N HIS A 18 0.39 -15.33 33.49
CA HIS A 18 -1.05 -15.17 33.63
C HIS A 18 -1.72 -14.47 32.44
N ALA A 19 -1.01 -13.55 31.77
CA ALA A 19 -1.51 -12.85 30.59
C ALA A 19 -1.57 -13.75 29.32
N ILE A 20 -0.84 -14.86 29.31
CA ILE A 20 -0.83 -15.83 28.20
C ILE A 20 -1.93 -16.91 28.37
N SER A 21 -2.42 -17.10 29.59
CA SER A 21 -3.35 -18.20 29.94
C SER A 21 -4.84 -17.79 29.96
N SER A 22 -5.16 -16.51 29.78
CA SER A 22 -6.55 -16.02 29.73
C SER A 22 -7.13 -16.05 28.31
N SER A 23 -7.33 -17.25 27.77
CA SER A 23 -8.39 -17.53 26.80
C SER A 23 -8.98 -18.92 27.13
N PRO A 24 -10.29 -19.13 27.03
CA PRO A 24 -10.95 -20.27 27.64
C PRO A 24 -10.58 -21.59 26.92
N HIS A 25 -9.88 -22.48 27.62
CA HIS A 25 -9.69 -23.86 27.18
C HIS A 25 -10.93 -24.71 27.52
N PRO A 26 -11.44 -25.56 26.60
CA PRO A 26 -12.39 -26.61 26.93
C PRO A 26 -11.70 -27.75 27.71
N PRO A 27 -12.45 -28.61 28.43
CA PRO A 27 -11.89 -29.46 29.48
C PRO A 27 -10.96 -30.57 28.94
N ARG A 28 -9.89 -30.83 29.70
CA ARG A 28 -8.91 -31.89 29.48
C ARG A 28 -9.54 -33.29 29.61
N ALA A 29 -9.52 -34.07 28.54
CA ALA A 29 -9.64 -35.52 28.61
C ALA A 29 -8.24 -36.14 28.81
N SER A 30 -8.09 -36.95 29.85
CA SER A 30 -6.89 -37.76 30.11
C SER A 30 -6.77 -38.87 29.08
N GLN A 31 -5.78 -38.80 28.19
CA GLN A 31 -5.38 -39.94 27.37
C GLN A 31 -3.84 -40.04 27.34
N SER A 32 -3.35 -41.21 27.73
CA SER A 32 -1.98 -41.70 27.59
C SER A 32 -1.41 -41.46 26.17
N PRO A 33 -0.07 -41.35 26.00
CA PRO A 33 0.52 -41.12 24.69
C PRO A 33 0.10 -42.22 23.70
N PRO A 34 -0.33 -41.88 22.47
CA PRO A 34 -0.73 -42.88 21.50
C PRO A 34 0.50 -43.66 21.05
N LYS A 35 0.47 -44.98 21.25
CA LYS A 35 1.35 -45.90 20.51
C LYS A 35 1.08 -45.71 19.03
N TRP A 36 2.16 -45.58 18.27
CA TRP A 36 2.16 -45.50 16.81
C TRP A 36 1.36 -46.67 16.21
N ILE A 37 0.21 -46.36 15.62
CA ILE A 37 -0.48 -47.21 14.65
C ILE A 37 -0.64 -46.36 13.40
N PRO A 38 0.05 -46.66 12.29
CA PRO A 38 -0.08 -45.88 11.07
C PRO A 38 -1.52 -46.01 10.55
N LYS A 39 -2.21 -44.89 10.35
CA LYS A 39 -3.40 -44.86 9.48
C LYS A 39 -2.92 -45.22 8.05
N PRO A 40 -3.56 -46.17 7.36
CA PRO A 40 -3.14 -46.55 6.02
C PRO A 40 -3.40 -45.39 5.07
N SER A 41 -2.33 -44.74 4.64
CA SER A 41 -2.34 -44.10 3.32
C SER A 41 -2.58 -45.21 2.29
N SER A 42 -3.32 -44.90 1.22
CA SER A 42 -3.67 -45.89 0.19
C SER A 42 -2.41 -46.68 -0.23
N PRO A 43 -2.47 -48.03 -0.25
CA PRO A 43 -1.31 -48.88 -0.53
C PRO A 43 -0.60 -48.53 -1.84
N ALA A 44 -1.36 -48.00 -2.80
CA ALA A 44 -0.89 -47.66 -4.13
C ALA A 44 0.15 -46.52 -4.16
N THR A 45 0.04 -45.51 -3.28
CA THR A 45 0.91 -44.31 -3.34
C THR A 45 2.27 -44.57 -2.69
N LEU A 46 2.29 -45.35 -1.60
CA LEU A 46 3.53 -45.77 -0.96
C LEU A 46 4.27 -46.82 -1.81
N GLN A 47 3.55 -47.77 -2.43
CA GLN A 47 4.16 -48.78 -3.30
C GLN A 47 4.74 -48.19 -4.60
N THR A 48 4.09 -47.19 -5.20
CA THR A 48 4.59 -46.54 -6.43
C THR A 48 5.89 -45.78 -6.20
N HIS A 49 6.09 -45.17 -5.03
CA HIS A 49 7.34 -44.48 -4.68
C HIS A 49 8.48 -45.41 -4.24
N VAL A 50 8.17 -46.64 -3.82
CA VAL A 50 9.14 -47.57 -3.19
C VAL A 50 9.67 -48.63 -4.17
N ARG A 51 8.95 -48.93 -5.25
CA ARG A 51 9.26 -50.03 -6.20
C ARG A 51 10.69 -50.01 -6.80
N PRO A 52 11.29 -48.86 -7.17
CA PRO A 52 12.66 -48.83 -7.72
C PRO A 52 13.75 -49.11 -6.67
N LEU A 53 13.49 -48.82 -5.39
CA LEU A 53 14.51 -48.88 -4.33
C LEU A 53 14.60 -50.26 -3.65
N LEU A 54 13.61 -51.13 -3.87
CA LEU A 54 13.60 -52.51 -3.37
C LEU A 54 14.36 -53.50 -4.27
N GLN A 55 14.75 -53.08 -5.48
CA GLN A 55 15.38 -53.97 -6.48
C GLN A 55 16.89 -54.13 -6.33
N HIS A 56 17.56 -53.40 -5.44
CA HIS A 56 19.00 -53.50 -5.20
C HIS A 56 19.32 -53.83 -3.74
N PRO A 57 19.61 -55.10 -3.40
CA PRO A 57 20.14 -55.46 -2.10
C PRO A 57 21.65 -55.17 -2.06
N ALA A 58 22.07 -54.54 -0.97
CA ALA A 58 23.45 -54.50 -0.45
C ALA A 58 24.54 -53.76 -1.27
N VAL A 59 24.52 -52.42 -1.31
CA VAL A 59 25.76 -51.60 -1.42
C VAL A 59 25.58 -50.26 -0.68
N PHE A 60 26.45 -49.98 0.29
CA PHE A 60 26.67 -48.75 1.07
C PHE A 60 25.46 -48.09 1.77
N LEU A 61 25.55 -47.85 3.08
CA LEU A 61 24.69 -46.90 3.82
C LEU A 61 25.27 -45.49 3.64
N PRO A 62 24.80 -44.64 2.70
CA PRO A 62 25.07 -43.22 2.82
C PRO A 62 24.34 -42.72 4.06
N SER A 63 25.07 -42.03 4.93
CA SER A 63 24.48 -41.24 6.01
C SER A 63 23.36 -40.37 5.42
N TYR A 64 22.12 -40.50 5.90
CA TYR A 64 20.96 -39.73 5.41
C TYR A 64 21.03 -38.21 5.69
N PRO A 65 21.65 -37.71 6.78
CA PRO A 65 21.73 -36.27 7.02
C PRO A 65 22.41 -35.47 5.88
N PRO A 66 23.56 -35.90 5.30
CA PRO A 66 24.10 -35.30 4.08
C PRO A 66 23.12 -35.25 2.91
N VAL A 67 22.30 -36.29 2.73
CA VAL A 67 21.29 -36.34 1.65
C VAL A 67 20.24 -35.26 1.84
N PHE A 68 19.62 -35.16 3.02
CA PHE A 68 18.65 -34.10 3.30
C PHE A 68 19.27 -32.71 3.28
N GLN A 69 20.51 -32.57 3.74
CA GLN A 69 21.26 -31.32 3.65
C GLN A 69 21.48 -30.90 2.19
N PHE A 70 21.83 -31.83 1.31
CA PHE A 70 21.99 -31.58 -0.12
C PHE A 70 20.67 -31.20 -0.79
N LEU A 71 19.58 -31.88 -0.43
CA LEU A 71 18.25 -31.59 -0.99
C LEU A 71 17.65 -30.26 -0.51
N THR A 72 18.14 -29.72 0.61
CA THR A 72 17.64 -28.47 1.19
C THR A 72 17.88 -27.31 0.22
N GLY A 73 16.80 -26.58 -0.13
CA GLY A 73 16.88 -25.44 -1.05
C GLY A 73 16.86 -25.78 -2.55
N LEU A 74 16.87 -27.06 -2.93
CA LEU A 74 16.80 -27.48 -4.36
C LEU A 74 15.36 -27.62 -4.87
N ASN A 75 14.35 -27.45 -4.02
CA ASN A 75 12.92 -27.60 -4.34
C ASN A 75 12.55 -29.00 -4.91
N LEU A 76 13.27 -30.05 -4.50
CA LEU A 76 13.08 -31.44 -4.93
C LEU A 76 12.20 -32.23 -3.95
N LEU A 77 10.98 -31.74 -3.70
CA LEU A 77 10.08 -32.29 -2.68
C LEU A 77 9.80 -33.80 -2.87
N ASN A 78 9.55 -34.22 -4.11
CA ASN A 78 9.23 -35.61 -4.43
C ASN A 78 10.39 -36.56 -4.13
N LEU A 79 11.62 -36.15 -4.44
CA LEU A 79 12.81 -36.96 -4.19
C LEU A 79 13.05 -37.12 -2.68
N GLY A 80 12.97 -36.03 -1.91
CA GLY A 80 13.13 -36.15 -0.45
C GLY A 80 12.00 -36.93 0.23
N ARG A 81 10.77 -36.90 -0.30
CA ARG A 81 9.68 -37.79 0.14
C ARG A 81 9.98 -39.26 -0.14
N GLN A 82 10.58 -39.59 -1.29
CA GLN A 82 11.03 -40.95 -1.60
C GLN A 82 12.14 -41.42 -0.64
N VAL A 83 13.12 -40.56 -0.35
CA VAL A 83 14.20 -40.85 0.62
C VAL A 83 13.63 -41.06 2.03
N HIS A 84 12.70 -40.20 2.48
CA HIS A 84 12.05 -40.37 3.79
C HIS A 84 11.20 -41.65 3.83
N ALA A 85 10.46 -41.98 2.76
CA ALA A 85 9.70 -43.22 2.68
C ALA A 85 10.61 -44.47 2.74
N HIS A 86 11.75 -44.43 2.06
CA HIS A 86 12.76 -45.49 2.11
C HIS A 86 13.32 -45.71 3.52
N MET A 87 13.64 -44.62 4.24
CA MET A 87 14.03 -44.71 5.65
C MET A 87 12.95 -45.36 6.52
N ALA A 88 11.70 -44.93 6.35
CA ALA A 88 10.57 -45.44 7.12
C ALA A 88 10.32 -46.94 6.88
N VAL A 89 10.40 -47.40 5.62
CA VAL A 89 10.26 -48.83 5.27
C VAL A 89 11.39 -49.68 5.87
N ARG A 90 12.58 -49.11 6.06
CA ARG A 90 13.70 -49.77 6.75
C ARG A 90 13.64 -49.69 8.28
N GLY A 91 12.58 -49.11 8.85
CA GLY A 91 12.42 -48.94 10.29
C GLY A 91 13.41 -47.97 10.92
N LEU A 92 14.02 -47.07 10.13
CA LEU A 92 14.99 -46.11 10.62
C LEU A 92 14.27 -44.83 11.09
N ALA A 93 14.29 -44.60 12.41
CA ALA A 93 13.76 -43.37 13.00
C ALA A 93 14.80 -42.24 12.97
N PRO A 94 14.41 -40.99 12.66
CA PRO A 94 15.33 -39.87 12.71
C PRO A 94 15.73 -39.54 14.15
N ASP A 95 17.03 -39.38 14.39
CA ASP A 95 17.54 -38.73 15.58
C ASP A 95 17.36 -37.20 15.49
N ALA A 96 17.77 -36.46 16.53
CA ALA A 96 17.61 -35.01 16.55
C ALA A 96 18.39 -34.28 15.43
N PHE A 97 19.54 -34.81 15.02
CA PHE A 97 20.37 -34.19 14.00
C PHE A 97 19.78 -34.41 12.60
N LEU A 98 19.43 -35.64 12.26
CA LEU A 98 18.74 -36.00 11.02
C LEU A 98 17.37 -35.33 10.94
N GLY A 99 16.62 -35.33 12.03
CA GLY A 99 15.32 -34.65 12.15
C GLY A 99 15.42 -33.16 11.82
N ALA A 100 16.43 -32.45 12.34
CA ALA A 100 16.65 -31.05 12.03
C ALA A 100 16.95 -30.81 10.53
N LYS A 101 17.73 -31.70 9.89
CA LYS A 101 17.99 -31.62 8.43
C LYS A 101 16.74 -31.90 7.60
N MET A 102 15.92 -32.87 8.00
CA MET A 102 14.65 -33.18 7.36
C MET A 102 13.65 -32.02 7.48
N ILE A 103 13.54 -31.39 8.66
CA ILE A 103 12.72 -30.19 8.87
C ILE A 103 13.18 -29.07 7.94
N ALA A 104 14.48 -28.80 7.86
CA ALA A 104 15.04 -27.78 6.98
C ALA A 104 14.71 -28.06 5.50
N PHE A 105 14.86 -29.31 5.06
CA PHE A 105 14.49 -29.75 3.71
C PHE A 105 13.00 -29.50 3.43
N TYR A 106 12.11 -30.02 4.27
CA TYR A 106 10.67 -29.89 4.08
C TYR A 106 10.21 -28.43 4.10
N ALA A 107 10.73 -27.63 5.04
CA ALA A 107 10.46 -26.21 5.10
C ALA A 107 10.96 -25.48 3.84
N SER A 108 12.17 -25.77 3.35
CA SER A 108 12.69 -25.16 2.12
C SER A 108 11.93 -25.58 0.85
N SER A 109 11.22 -26.71 0.89
CA SER A 109 10.50 -27.29 -0.25
C SER A 109 8.99 -27.00 -0.25
N GLY A 110 8.51 -26.07 0.57
CA GLY A 110 7.09 -25.70 0.60
C GLY A 110 6.19 -26.52 1.53
N ASP A 111 6.71 -27.53 2.24
CA ASP A 111 5.89 -28.52 2.98
C ASP A 111 6.08 -28.41 4.51
N LEU A 112 5.43 -27.39 5.09
CA LEU A 112 5.49 -27.14 6.53
C LEU A 112 4.82 -28.25 7.37
N ASP A 113 3.85 -28.98 6.81
CA ASP A 113 3.13 -30.02 7.55
C ASP A 113 3.96 -31.29 7.73
N SER A 114 4.71 -31.70 6.70
CA SER A 114 5.71 -32.76 6.85
C SER A 114 6.82 -32.36 7.84
N ALA A 115 7.25 -31.09 7.84
CA ALA A 115 8.20 -30.59 8.84
C ALA A 115 7.65 -30.70 10.27
N LYS A 116 6.39 -30.31 10.51
CA LYS A 116 5.72 -30.49 11.82
C LYS A 116 5.64 -31.97 12.22
N LEU A 117 5.39 -32.86 11.26
CA LEU A 117 5.28 -34.29 11.51
C LEU A 117 6.63 -34.86 11.97
N VAL A 118 7.72 -34.53 11.28
CA VAL A 118 9.08 -34.92 11.67
C VAL A 118 9.42 -34.36 13.06
N PHE A 119 9.12 -33.08 13.32
CA PHE A 119 9.36 -32.45 14.63
C PHE A 119 8.67 -33.19 15.79
N ARG A 120 7.43 -33.67 15.57
CA ARG A 120 6.68 -34.44 16.58
C ARG A 120 7.13 -35.90 16.69
N GLY A 121 7.64 -36.47 15.60
CA GLY A 121 8.07 -37.87 15.54
C GLY A 121 9.43 -38.14 16.20
N VAL A 122 10.32 -37.14 16.21
CA VAL A 122 11.60 -37.20 16.93
C VAL A 122 11.31 -36.95 18.42
N GLY A 123 11.09 -38.03 19.18
CA GLY A 123 10.66 -37.95 20.59
C GLY A 123 11.64 -37.28 21.56
N VAL A 124 12.87 -36.97 21.12
CA VAL A 124 13.90 -36.28 21.92
C VAL A 124 13.90 -34.79 21.59
N TRP A 125 13.54 -33.97 22.57
CA TRP A 125 13.65 -32.51 22.47
C TRP A 125 15.12 -32.07 22.52
N SER A 126 15.54 -31.28 21.54
CA SER A 126 16.88 -30.70 21.48
C SER A 126 16.86 -29.29 20.90
N GLY A 127 17.88 -28.49 21.23
CA GLY A 127 18.05 -27.15 20.66
C GLY A 127 18.08 -27.18 19.13
N LEU A 128 18.78 -28.15 18.52
CA LEU A 128 18.86 -28.28 17.06
C LEU A 128 17.49 -28.45 16.39
N LEU A 129 16.64 -29.29 16.97
CA LEU A 129 15.30 -29.56 16.44
C LEU A 129 14.38 -28.34 16.60
N CYS A 130 14.43 -27.70 17.76
CA CYS A 130 13.70 -26.45 18.03
C CYS A 130 14.15 -25.33 17.09
N ASN A 131 15.45 -25.14 16.89
CA ASN A 131 16.00 -24.11 16.00
C ASN A 131 15.54 -24.29 14.56
N ALA A 132 15.57 -25.53 14.05
CA ALA A 132 15.06 -25.85 12.72
C ALA A 132 13.57 -25.53 12.57
N MET A 133 12.77 -25.83 13.58
CA MET A 133 11.33 -25.61 13.54
C MET A 133 10.93 -24.13 13.78
N ILE A 134 11.63 -23.40 14.66
CA ILE A 134 11.47 -21.95 14.86
C ILE A 134 11.79 -21.23 13.55
N ARG A 135 12.90 -21.59 12.89
CA ARG A 135 13.26 -21.08 11.57
C ARG A 135 12.17 -21.37 10.54
N ALA A 136 11.65 -22.59 10.49
CA ALA A 136 10.56 -22.95 9.59
C ALA A 136 9.31 -22.09 9.85
N TYR A 137 8.87 -21.97 11.11
CA TYR A 137 7.70 -21.14 11.44
C TYR A 137 7.90 -19.66 11.09
N ALA A 138 9.05 -19.09 11.41
CA ALA A 138 9.37 -17.69 11.10
C ALA A 138 9.47 -17.42 9.59
N SER A 139 9.95 -18.39 8.80
CA SER A 139 10.01 -18.27 7.33
C SER A 139 8.65 -18.36 6.66
N TYR A 140 7.70 -19.08 7.24
CA TYR A 140 6.32 -19.20 6.74
C TYR A 140 5.35 -18.15 7.33
N GLY A 141 5.86 -17.18 8.10
CA GLY A 141 5.02 -16.15 8.73
C GLY A 141 4.15 -16.66 9.89
N VAL A 142 4.36 -17.89 10.36
CA VAL A 142 3.63 -18.48 11.51
C VAL A 142 4.29 -18.05 12.82
N CYS A 143 4.51 -16.75 12.97
CA CYS A 143 5.35 -16.13 13.98
C CYS A 143 4.89 -16.42 15.41
N CYS A 144 3.57 -16.51 15.67
CA CYS A 144 3.06 -16.87 17.00
C CYS A 144 3.55 -18.25 17.46
N LYS A 145 3.53 -19.26 16.59
CA LYS A 145 4.01 -20.61 16.92
C LYS A 145 5.52 -20.67 17.08
N ALA A 146 6.25 -19.84 16.34
CA ALA A 146 7.70 -19.68 16.53
C ALA A 146 8.01 -19.17 17.95
N LEU A 147 7.29 -18.15 18.41
CA LEU A 147 7.45 -17.57 19.75
C LEU A 147 6.98 -18.51 20.87
N GLU A 148 5.90 -19.26 20.66
CA GLU A 148 5.46 -20.31 21.60
C GLU A 148 6.52 -21.41 21.75
N LEU A 149 7.09 -21.86 20.63
CA LEU A 149 8.14 -22.87 20.65
C LEU A 149 9.41 -22.36 21.33
N TYR A 150 9.76 -21.09 21.10
CA TYR A 150 10.85 -20.41 21.81
C TYR A 150 10.62 -20.36 23.32
N ALA A 151 9.42 -20.00 23.77
CA ALA A 151 9.10 -19.99 25.19
C ALA A 151 9.21 -21.39 25.81
N ARG A 152 8.74 -22.43 25.10
CA ARG A 152 8.87 -23.83 25.54
C ARG A 152 10.33 -24.29 25.59
N MET A 153 11.14 -23.87 24.63
CA MET A 153 12.58 -24.15 24.60
C MET A 153 13.26 -23.54 25.84
N HIS A 154 12.92 -22.29 26.18
CA HIS A 154 13.44 -21.61 27.37
C HIS A 154 13.00 -22.29 28.68
N LEU A 155 11.73 -22.69 28.79
CA LEU A 155 11.21 -23.43 29.95
C LEU A 155 11.85 -24.82 30.13
N SER A 156 12.34 -25.42 29.04
CA SER A 156 13.01 -26.72 29.06
C SER A 156 14.53 -26.60 29.28
N CYS A 157 15.02 -25.42 29.67
CA CYS A 157 16.44 -25.10 29.86
C CYS A 157 17.32 -25.35 28.61
N LEU A 158 16.72 -25.35 27.42
CA LEU A 158 17.46 -25.42 26.16
C LEU A 158 17.93 -24.00 25.81
N GLY A 159 19.24 -23.78 25.80
CA GLY A 159 19.83 -22.48 25.53
C GLY A 159 19.56 -22.00 24.11
N ALA A 160 19.07 -20.75 23.97
CA ALA A 160 18.97 -20.09 22.68
C ALA A 160 20.35 -19.62 22.22
N ASP A 161 20.64 -19.79 20.94
CA ASP A 161 21.93 -19.48 20.32
C ASP A 161 21.78 -18.46 19.18
N ASN A 162 22.90 -18.15 18.52
CA ASN A 162 22.97 -17.28 17.35
C ASN A 162 22.20 -17.80 16.12
N PHE A 163 21.76 -19.05 16.11
CA PHE A 163 20.89 -19.60 15.07
C PHE A 163 19.40 -19.55 15.42
N THR A 164 19.06 -19.29 16.69
CA THR A 164 17.71 -19.21 17.23
C THR A 164 17.21 -17.77 17.23
N LEU A 165 17.98 -16.87 17.86
CA LEU A 165 17.56 -15.51 18.19
C LEU A 165 17.18 -14.66 16.96
N PRO A 166 17.89 -14.71 15.81
CA PRO A 166 17.49 -13.98 14.61
C PRO A 166 16.04 -14.26 14.15
N PHE A 167 15.60 -15.52 14.20
CA PHE A 167 14.26 -15.93 13.76
C PHE A 167 13.18 -15.58 14.79
N VAL A 168 13.54 -15.59 16.07
CA VAL A 168 12.68 -15.11 17.16
C VAL A 168 12.48 -13.59 17.03
N LEU A 169 13.56 -12.84 16.83
CA LEU A 169 13.52 -11.39 16.60
C LEU A 169 12.72 -11.03 15.36
N LYS A 170 12.91 -11.77 14.25
CA LYS A 170 12.05 -11.66 13.06
C LYS A 170 10.57 -11.86 13.41
N SER A 171 10.26 -12.88 14.21
CA SER A 171 8.87 -13.16 14.63
C SER A 171 8.30 -12.06 15.54
N CYS A 172 9.10 -11.48 16.43
CA CYS A 172 8.72 -10.31 17.23
C CYS A 172 8.41 -9.10 16.33
N ALA A 173 9.27 -8.85 15.34
CA ALA A 173 9.17 -7.76 14.39
C ALA A 173 7.92 -7.86 13.51
N GLU A 174 7.64 -9.05 12.96
CA GLU A 174 6.44 -9.33 12.15
C GLU A 174 5.14 -9.17 12.95
N LEU A 175 5.17 -9.43 14.26
CA LEU A 175 4.01 -9.27 15.15
C LEU A 175 3.93 -7.90 15.83
N GLY A 176 4.87 -6.99 15.58
CA GLY A 176 4.96 -5.69 16.26
C GLY A 176 5.15 -5.79 17.78
N ARG A 177 5.69 -6.90 18.30
CA ARG A 177 5.85 -7.14 19.74
C ARG A 177 7.18 -6.58 20.25
N GLY A 178 7.31 -5.26 20.26
CA GLY A 178 8.54 -4.56 20.67
C GLY A 178 9.03 -4.92 22.08
N TRP A 179 8.11 -5.09 23.05
CA TRP A 179 8.47 -5.50 24.42
C TRP A 179 9.15 -6.87 24.48
N MET A 180 8.70 -7.82 23.64
CA MET A 180 9.27 -9.16 23.58
C MET A 180 10.62 -9.10 22.86
N GLY A 181 10.74 -8.29 21.82
CA GLY A 181 12.02 -7.98 21.18
C GLY A 181 13.04 -7.40 22.16
N LYS A 182 12.65 -6.42 22.98
CA LYS A 182 13.48 -5.84 24.06
C LYS A 182 13.90 -6.89 25.10
N SER A 183 12.99 -7.83 25.43
CA SER A 183 13.31 -8.95 26.34
C SER A 183 14.35 -9.90 25.73
N VAL A 184 14.21 -10.22 24.45
CA VAL A 184 15.17 -11.04 23.68
C VAL A 184 16.52 -10.32 23.55
N HIS A 185 16.53 -8.99 23.35
CA HIS A 185 17.74 -8.17 23.37
C HIS A 185 18.45 -8.23 24.75
N GLY A 186 17.68 -8.10 25.84
CA GLY A 186 18.23 -8.27 27.20
C GLY A 186 18.85 -9.66 27.42
N GLN A 187 18.28 -10.71 26.82
CA GLN A 187 18.86 -12.04 26.85
C GLN A 187 20.13 -12.16 26.00
N SER A 188 20.16 -11.58 24.79
CA SER A 188 21.37 -11.61 23.96
C SER A 188 22.54 -10.88 24.63
N LEU A 189 22.28 -9.79 25.37
CA LEU A 189 23.27 -9.11 26.20
C LEU A 189 23.83 -10.03 27.29
N ARG A 190 22.97 -10.74 28.03
CA ARG A 190 23.39 -11.68 29.09
C ARG A 190 24.21 -12.85 28.54
N LEU A 191 23.93 -13.29 27.32
CA LEU A 191 24.66 -14.37 26.65
C LEU A 191 25.95 -13.88 25.96
N GLY A 192 26.25 -12.58 25.97
CA GLY A 192 27.41 -12.02 25.26
C GLY A 192 27.27 -12.07 23.73
N LEU A 193 26.06 -12.27 23.22
CA LEU A 193 25.78 -12.47 21.80
C LEU A 193 25.42 -11.18 21.05
N VAL A 194 25.39 -10.03 21.72
CA VAL A 194 25.00 -8.74 21.09
C VAL A 194 25.99 -8.29 20.01
N HIS A 195 27.25 -8.72 20.09
CA HIS A 195 28.29 -8.44 19.11
C HIS A 195 28.32 -9.46 17.95
N ASP A 196 27.48 -10.50 17.99
CA ASP A 196 27.29 -11.39 16.83
C ASP A 196 26.58 -10.61 15.72
N MET A 197 27.22 -10.53 14.56
CA MET A 197 26.76 -9.75 13.40
C MET A 197 25.33 -10.07 12.98
N TYR A 198 24.92 -11.34 13.03
CA TYR A 198 23.59 -11.76 12.59
C TYR A 198 22.51 -11.38 13.61
N ILE A 199 22.83 -11.48 14.91
CA ILE A 199 21.93 -11.03 15.98
C ILE A 199 21.80 -9.51 15.97
N ALA A 200 22.91 -8.78 15.91
CA ALA A 200 22.93 -7.31 15.85
C ALA A 200 22.06 -6.79 14.70
N THR A 201 22.25 -7.32 13.48
CA THR A 201 21.44 -6.95 12.31
C THR A 201 19.96 -7.29 12.50
N SER A 202 19.66 -8.45 13.09
CA SER A 202 18.27 -8.85 13.37
C SER A 202 17.60 -7.99 14.44
N LEU A 203 18.36 -7.51 15.43
CA LEU A 203 17.89 -6.60 16.48
C LEU A 203 17.58 -5.22 15.89
N ILE A 204 18.47 -4.66 15.06
CA ILE A 204 18.23 -3.40 14.35
C ILE A 204 16.94 -3.51 13.53
N GLY A 205 16.81 -4.55 12.71
CA GLY A 205 15.60 -4.78 11.92
C GLY A 205 14.34 -4.96 12.76
N MET A 206 14.45 -5.58 13.94
CA MET A 206 13.34 -5.72 14.89
C MET A 206 12.91 -4.37 15.46
N TYR A 207 13.85 -3.57 15.95
CA TYR A 207 13.58 -2.24 16.49
C TYR A 207 12.96 -1.30 15.45
N VAL A 208 13.54 -1.27 14.23
CA VAL A 208 13.01 -0.49 13.10
C VAL A 208 11.57 -0.90 12.78
N LYS A 209 11.28 -2.21 12.67
CA LYS A 209 9.92 -2.69 12.38
C LYS A 209 8.92 -2.40 13.51
N CYS A 210 9.39 -2.33 14.75
CA CYS A 210 8.55 -1.98 15.91
C CYS A 210 8.40 -0.47 16.13
N GLY A 211 9.04 0.38 15.31
CA GLY A 211 8.97 1.84 15.42
C GLY A 211 9.91 2.46 16.45
N ASP A 212 10.78 1.68 17.09
CA ASP A 212 11.78 2.16 18.05
C ASP A 212 13.08 2.56 17.31
N ILE A 213 13.02 3.57 16.42
CA ILE A 213 14.15 3.94 15.55
C ILE A 213 15.39 4.41 16.34
N TRP A 214 15.17 5.06 17.48
CA TRP A 214 16.25 5.51 18.36
C TRP A 214 17.08 4.35 18.92
N GLU A 215 16.42 3.29 19.40
CA GLU A 215 17.09 2.10 19.93
C GLU A 215 17.84 1.35 18.82
N ALA A 216 17.28 1.32 17.61
CA ALA A 216 17.95 0.76 16.44
C ALA A 216 19.24 1.53 16.10
N HIS A 217 19.19 2.86 16.13
CA HIS A 217 20.34 3.72 15.85
C HIS A 217 21.42 3.57 16.91
N LYS A 218 21.05 3.60 18.19
CA LYS A 218 21.98 3.41 19.29
C LYS A 218 22.70 2.07 19.19
N LEU A 219 21.96 0.99 18.92
CA LEU A 219 22.57 -0.34 18.74
C LEU A 219 23.50 -0.36 17.52
N PHE A 220 23.13 0.33 16.44
CA PHE A 220 23.97 0.47 15.26
C PHE A 220 25.29 1.20 15.55
N ASP A 221 25.28 2.19 16.42
CA ASP A 221 26.50 2.89 16.86
C ASP A 221 27.40 2.01 17.72
N GLU A 222 26.81 1.17 18.58
CA GLU A 222 27.53 0.28 19.50
C GLU A 222 28.16 -0.95 18.82
N ILE A 223 27.68 -1.36 17.63
CA ILE A 223 28.19 -2.57 16.96
C ILE A 223 29.57 -2.31 16.31
N PRO A 224 30.58 -3.16 16.57
CA PRO A 224 31.95 -2.92 16.10
C PRO A 224 32.12 -3.14 14.59
N VAL A 225 31.32 -4.04 14.01
CA VAL A 225 31.33 -4.36 12.58
C VAL A 225 29.92 -4.24 12.05
N ARG A 226 29.71 -3.26 11.16
CA ARG A 226 28.44 -2.99 10.50
C ARG A 226 28.45 -3.60 9.11
N ASP A 227 27.62 -4.61 8.90
CA ASP A 227 27.44 -5.19 7.57
C ASP A 227 26.47 -4.36 6.73
N VAL A 228 26.45 -4.59 5.41
CA VAL A 228 25.57 -3.85 4.49
C VAL A 228 24.09 -3.99 4.86
N ALA A 229 23.69 -5.12 5.45
CA ALA A 229 22.30 -5.35 5.87
C ALA A 229 21.87 -4.45 7.05
N SER A 230 22.76 -4.23 8.02
CA SER A 230 22.52 -3.32 9.15
C SER A 230 22.34 -1.86 8.70
N TRP A 231 23.22 -1.36 7.81
CA TRP A 231 23.09 -0.03 7.19
C TRP A 231 21.75 0.12 6.45
N ASN A 232 21.43 -0.83 5.56
CA ASN A 232 20.20 -0.79 4.76
C ASN A 232 18.94 -0.84 5.63
N SER A 233 18.96 -1.61 6.72
CA SER A 233 17.84 -1.70 7.65
C SER A 233 17.59 -0.36 8.36
N LEU A 234 18.65 0.33 8.76
CA LEU A 234 18.55 1.62 9.44
C LEU A 234 18.14 2.74 8.48
N ILE A 235 18.70 2.78 7.27
CA ILE A 235 18.31 3.72 6.20
C ILE A 235 16.82 3.58 5.88
N ALA A 236 16.35 2.35 5.65
CA ALA A 236 14.94 2.09 5.39
C ALA A 236 14.03 2.48 6.58
N GLY A 237 14.55 2.35 7.81
CA GLY A 237 13.87 2.79 9.02
C GLY A 237 13.68 4.30 9.08
N HIS A 238 14.75 5.07 8.88
CA HIS A 238 14.68 6.54 8.87
C HIS A 238 13.82 7.07 7.72
N MET A 239 13.91 6.46 6.53
CA MET A 239 13.03 6.79 5.40
C MET A 239 11.55 6.57 5.75
N LYS A 240 11.22 5.48 6.45
CA LYS A 240 9.84 5.19 6.87
C LYS A 240 9.34 6.15 7.96
N ASP A 241 10.23 6.63 8.82
CA ASP A 241 9.93 7.59 9.89
C ASP A 241 9.84 9.04 9.38
N GLY A 242 10.25 9.29 8.12
CA GLY A 242 10.30 10.63 7.52
C GLY A 242 11.57 11.43 7.84
N ASN A 243 12.55 10.83 8.51
CA ASN A 243 13.85 11.45 8.83
C ASN A 243 14.83 11.35 7.64
N ILE A 244 14.48 12.04 6.55
CA ILE A 244 15.20 11.93 5.26
C ILE A 244 16.68 12.31 5.39
N ASP A 245 16.98 13.40 6.10
CA ASP A 245 18.36 13.89 6.26
C ASP A 245 19.27 12.87 6.95
N MET A 246 18.75 12.13 7.94
CA MET A 246 19.52 11.09 8.63
C MET A 246 19.76 9.88 7.72
N ALA A 247 18.76 9.52 6.91
CA ALA A 247 18.90 8.43 5.93
C ALA A 247 19.96 8.77 4.86
N GLU A 248 19.99 10.02 4.38
CA GLU A 248 21.02 10.53 3.46
C GLU A 248 22.41 10.47 4.09
N GLN A 249 22.57 10.97 5.32
CA GLN A 249 23.84 10.90 6.05
C GLN A 249 24.35 9.46 6.23
N LEU A 250 23.46 8.51 6.54
CA LEU A 250 23.82 7.10 6.67
C LEU A 250 24.22 6.49 5.33
N PHE A 251 23.55 6.86 4.24
CA PHE A 251 23.88 6.38 2.90
C PHE A 251 25.25 6.91 2.44
N ASP A 252 25.54 8.18 2.69
CA ASP A 252 26.82 8.81 2.34
C ASP A 252 27.98 8.29 3.18
N ALA A 253 27.74 7.96 4.46
CA ALA A 253 28.73 7.37 5.36
C ALA A 253 28.99 5.88 5.08
N MET A 254 28.19 5.24 4.23
CA MET A 254 28.27 3.80 3.99
C MET A 254 29.55 3.44 3.20
N PRO A 255 30.43 2.58 3.73
CA PRO A 255 31.70 2.27 3.05
C PRO A 255 31.53 1.59 1.70
N CYS A 256 30.46 0.80 1.54
CA CYS A 256 30.14 0.07 0.31
C CYS A 256 28.62 0.04 0.13
N SER A 257 28.09 0.89 -0.75
CA SER A 257 26.69 0.82 -1.15
C SER A 257 26.47 -0.25 -2.21
N ASN A 258 25.33 -0.94 -2.14
CA ASN A 258 24.96 -1.95 -3.13
C ASN A 258 23.54 -1.69 -3.66
N ILE A 259 23.07 -2.57 -4.55
CA ILE A 259 21.74 -2.43 -5.16
C ILE A 259 20.59 -2.27 -4.15
N VAL A 260 20.72 -2.88 -2.97
CA VAL A 260 19.72 -2.79 -1.90
C VAL A 260 19.76 -1.42 -1.25
N SER A 261 20.95 -0.85 -1.01
CA SER A 261 21.12 0.51 -0.46
C SER A 261 20.50 1.56 -1.37
N TRP A 262 20.82 1.52 -2.66
CA TRP A 262 20.29 2.45 -3.66
C TRP A 262 18.78 2.32 -3.82
N THR A 263 18.27 1.09 -3.86
CA THR A 263 16.83 0.84 -3.98
C THR A 263 16.07 1.28 -2.72
N ALA A 264 16.66 1.15 -1.52
CA ALA A 264 16.08 1.64 -0.28
C ALA A 264 15.94 3.17 -0.29
N MET A 265 16.96 3.89 -0.77
CA MET A 265 16.90 5.35 -0.93
C MET A 265 15.83 5.77 -1.95
N ILE A 266 15.83 5.19 -3.15
CA ILE A 266 14.84 5.49 -4.20
C ILE A 266 13.42 5.23 -3.70
N SER A 267 13.19 4.07 -3.08
CA SER A 267 11.88 3.73 -2.51
C SER A 267 11.48 4.66 -1.36
N GLY A 268 12.45 5.07 -0.53
CA GLY A 268 12.22 5.99 0.59
C GLY A 268 11.81 7.38 0.11
N TYR A 269 12.51 7.93 -0.89
CA TYR A 269 12.14 9.20 -1.51
C TYR A 269 10.72 9.16 -2.12
N ALA A 270 10.41 8.11 -2.89
CA ALA A 270 9.10 7.95 -3.51
C ALA A 270 7.96 7.85 -2.48
N GLN A 271 8.20 7.20 -1.32
CA GLN A 271 7.22 7.07 -0.24
C GLN A 271 6.97 8.39 0.51
N ASN A 272 7.97 9.27 0.56
CA ASN A 272 7.89 10.57 1.22
C ASN A 272 7.50 11.72 0.26
N GLY A 273 7.09 11.42 -0.97
CA GLY A 273 6.70 12.43 -1.97
C GLY A 273 7.87 13.26 -2.50
N LEU A 274 9.12 12.81 -2.32
CA LEU A 274 10.32 13.45 -2.83
C LEU A 274 10.69 12.87 -4.21
N ASP A 275 9.73 12.94 -5.14
CA ASP A 275 9.77 12.24 -6.42
C ASP A 275 10.95 12.67 -7.30
N ASP A 276 11.32 13.96 -7.28
CA ASP A 276 12.46 14.49 -8.02
C ASP A 276 13.80 13.91 -7.52
N ARG A 277 13.95 13.71 -6.20
CA ARG A 277 15.13 13.07 -5.61
C ARG A 277 15.20 11.58 -5.99
N ALA A 278 14.06 10.89 -5.98
CA ALA A 278 13.96 9.50 -6.41
C ALA A 278 14.39 9.31 -7.88
N LEU A 279 13.88 10.17 -8.77
CA LEU A 279 14.19 10.15 -10.20
C LEU A 279 15.66 10.52 -10.48
N SER A 280 16.18 11.52 -9.77
CA SER A 280 17.59 11.93 -9.89
C SER A 280 18.54 10.82 -9.47
N LEU A 281 18.30 10.18 -8.31
CA LEU A 281 19.13 9.07 -7.85
C LEU A 281 19.05 7.85 -8.79
N PHE A 282 17.88 7.61 -9.38
CA PHE A 282 17.72 6.58 -10.41
C PHE A 282 18.53 6.90 -11.68
N ASP A 283 18.57 8.16 -12.13
CA ASP A 283 19.41 8.59 -13.25
C ASP A 283 20.89 8.33 -12.98
N GLU A 284 21.36 8.63 -11.77
CA GLU A 284 22.73 8.34 -11.37
C GLU A 284 23.06 6.85 -11.44
N MET A 285 22.14 6.01 -10.97
CA MET A 285 22.27 4.55 -11.05
C MET A 285 22.30 4.04 -12.50
N CYS A 286 21.61 4.74 -13.42
CA CYS A 286 21.56 4.38 -14.84
C CYS A 286 22.81 4.80 -15.64
N LYS A 287 23.63 5.74 -15.14
CA LYS A 287 24.85 6.19 -15.83
C LYS A 287 25.80 5.00 -16.09
N THR A 288 26.48 5.01 -17.23
CA THR A 288 27.44 3.94 -17.61
C THR A 288 28.53 3.77 -16.56
N SER A 289 29.00 4.87 -15.98
CA SER A 289 30.03 4.91 -14.93
C SER A 289 29.59 4.31 -13.58
N SER A 290 28.29 4.13 -13.33
CA SER A 290 27.82 3.53 -12.09
C SER A 290 28.16 2.04 -12.04
N VAL A 291 28.78 1.60 -10.94
CA VAL A 291 29.08 0.19 -10.64
C VAL A 291 27.80 -0.60 -10.35
N VAL A 292 26.79 0.06 -9.78
CA VAL A 292 25.52 -0.57 -9.38
C VAL A 292 24.48 -0.32 -10.47
N LYS A 293 23.92 -1.40 -11.03
CA LYS A 293 22.88 -1.33 -12.07
C LYS A 293 21.49 -1.64 -11.51
N PRO A 294 20.41 -1.01 -12.03
CA PRO A 294 19.04 -1.28 -11.58
C PRO A 294 18.63 -2.75 -11.74
N ASN A 295 17.86 -3.27 -10.79
CA ASN A 295 17.15 -4.54 -10.92
C ASN A 295 15.63 -4.30 -10.98
N TRP A 296 14.86 -5.39 -11.04
CA TRP A 296 13.40 -5.30 -11.14
C TRP A 296 12.77 -4.59 -9.93
N VAL A 297 13.38 -4.68 -8.74
CA VAL A 297 12.91 -3.99 -7.53
C VAL A 297 13.13 -2.48 -7.70
N THR A 298 14.31 -2.07 -8.18
CA THR A 298 14.63 -0.67 -8.45
C THR A 298 13.65 -0.05 -9.44
N ILE A 299 13.39 -0.72 -10.58
CA ILE A 299 12.43 -0.25 -11.58
C ILE A 299 11.02 -0.12 -10.97
N MET A 300 10.58 -1.13 -10.23
CA MET A 300 9.27 -1.11 -9.56
C MET A 300 9.17 0.05 -8.55
N SER A 301 10.24 0.35 -7.82
CA SER A 301 10.27 1.39 -6.78
C SER A 301 10.30 2.82 -7.33
N VAL A 302 10.85 3.06 -8.53
CA VAL A 302 10.91 4.42 -9.12
C VAL A 302 9.63 4.81 -9.88
N LEU A 303 8.91 3.84 -10.43
CA LEU A 303 7.69 4.09 -11.23
C LEU A 303 6.58 4.88 -10.49
N PRO A 304 6.35 4.68 -9.16
CA PRO A 304 5.42 5.51 -8.40
C PRO A 304 5.71 7.01 -8.50
N SER A 305 6.99 7.41 -8.52
CA SER A 305 7.37 8.82 -8.61
C SER A 305 6.96 9.47 -9.92
N CYS A 306 7.01 8.75 -11.05
CA CYS A 306 6.42 9.23 -12.29
C CYS A 306 4.91 9.42 -12.17
N GLY A 307 4.21 8.51 -11.49
CA GLY A 307 2.77 8.60 -11.28
C GLY A 307 2.33 9.71 -10.33
N HIS A 308 3.15 10.07 -9.33
CA HIS A 308 2.87 11.16 -8.40
C HIS A 308 3.07 12.52 -9.07
N SER A 309 4.20 12.73 -9.75
CA SER A 309 4.50 13.96 -10.49
C SER A 309 3.76 14.07 -11.83
N ALA A 310 2.97 13.06 -12.20
CA ALA A 310 2.29 12.93 -13.50
C ALA A 310 3.24 13.01 -14.72
N ALA A 311 4.51 12.65 -14.54
CA ALA A 311 5.57 12.71 -15.56
C ALA A 311 5.48 11.53 -16.54
N LEU A 312 4.59 11.62 -17.53
CA LEU A 312 4.27 10.52 -18.44
C LEU A 312 5.45 10.13 -19.33
N GLU A 313 6.15 11.11 -19.91
CA GLU A 313 7.27 10.84 -20.83
C GLU A 313 8.43 10.20 -20.07
N ARG A 314 8.69 10.66 -18.85
CA ARG A 314 9.66 10.03 -17.94
C ARG A 314 9.30 8.57 -17.66
N GLY A 315 8.02 8.29 -17.38
CA GLY A 315 7.53 6.92 -17.21
C GLY A 315 7.73 6.04 -18.46
N ARG A 316 7.52 6.58 -19.67
CA ARG A 316 7.78 5.87 -20.93
C ARG A 316 9.25 5.60 -21.16
N TRP A 317 10.12 6.54 -20.79
CA TRP A 317 11.56 6.33 -20.84
C TRP A 317 12.00 5.19 -19.91
N ILE A 318 11.53 5.19 -18.65
CA ILE A 318 11.82 4.11 -17.69
C ILE A 318 11.28 2.76 -18.19
N HIS A 319 10.09 2.72 -18.78
CA HIS A 319 9.55 1.50 -19.38
C HIS A 319 10.43 1.00 -20.54
N SER A 320 10.86 1.90 -21.44
CA SER A 320 11.76 1.56 -22.54
C SER A 320 13.12 1.06 -22.05
N TYR A 321 13.66 1.68 -21.01
CA TYR A 321 14.87 1.24 -20.33
C TYR A 321 14.69 -0.15 -19.70
N ALA A 322 13.59 -0.40 -18.99
CA ALA A 322 13.30 -1.71 -18.42
C ALA A 322 13.21 -2.81 -19.49
N ASN A 323 12.66 -2.49 -20.67
CA ASN A 323 12.65 -3.40 -21.80
C ASN A 323 14.06 -3.68 -22.34
N SER A 324 14.92 -2.66 -22.46
CA SER A 324 16.28 -2.82 -22.98
C SER A 324 17.19 -3.67 -22.09
N ILE A 325 16.98 -3.64 -20.77
CA ILE A 325 17.70 -4.49 -19.80
C ILE A 325 17.00 -5.83 -19.52
N GLY A 326 15.97 -6.20 -20.27
CA GLY A 326 15.28 -7.49 -20.17
C GLY A 326 14.35 -7.64 -18.95
N LEU A 327 14.06 -6.56 -18.24
CA LEU A 327 13.18 -6.56 -17.06
C LEU A 327 11.72 -6.21 -17.39
N GLY A 328 11.44 -5.77 -18.60
CA GLY A 328 10.11 -5.36 -19.05
C GLY A 328 9.03 -6.42 -18.88
N ALA A 329 9.34 -7.70 -19.09
CA ALA A 329 8.36 -8.80 -18.94
C ALA A 329 8.16 -9.26 -17.49
N HIS A 330 8.88 -8.69 -16.51
CA HIS A 330 8.78 -9.11 -15.12
C HIS A 330 7.39 -8.76 -14.53
N PRO A 331 6.64 -9.71 -13.93
CA PRO A 331 5.25 -9.48 -13.52
C PRO A 331 5.04 -8.30 -12.57
N LEU A 332 5.98 -8.08 -11.64
CA LEU A 332 5.90 -6.96 -10.69
C LEU A 332 6.20 -5.61 -11.36
N VAL A 333 7.10 -5.59 -12.35
CA VAL A 333 7.38 -4.37 -13.15
C VAL A 333 6.16 -4.04 -14.00
N GLN A 334 5.57 -5.03 -14.66
CA GLN A 334 4.32 -4.86 -15.42
C GLN A 334 3.18 -4.32 -14.55
N THR A 335 3.00 -4.86 -13.34
CA THR A 335 1.96 -4.37 -12.41
C THR A 335 2.21 -2.90 -12.03
N ALA A 336 3.46 -2.53 -11.74
CA ALA A 336 3.82 -1.14 -11.44
C ALA A 336 3.65 -0.21 -12.66
N LEU A 337 3.93 -0.68 -13.87
CA LEU A 337 3.71 0.07 -15.12
C LEU A 337 2.21 0.34 -15.36
N VAL A 338 1.34 -0.65 -15.12
CA VAL A 338 -0.12 -0.47 -15.20
C VAL A 338 -0.55 0.68 -14.27
N ALA A 339 -0.08 0.67 -13.02
CA ALA A 339 -0.38 1.73 -12.04
C ALA A 339 0.18 3.09 -12.44
N MET A 340 1.45 3.14 -12.90
CA MET A 340 2.12 4.37 -13.31
C MET A 340 1.39 5.02 -14.48
N TYR A 341 1.11 4.27 -15.56
CA TYR A 341 0.41 4.81 -16.72
C TYR A 341 -1.00 5.32 -16.39
N ALA A 342 -1.73 4.60 -15.52
CA ALA A 342 -3.03 5.07 -15.03
C ALA A 342 -2.87 6.40 -14.27
N LYS A 343 -1.94 6.49 -13.32
CA LYS A 343 -1.68 7.73 -12.55
C LYS A 343 -1.11 8.89 -13.38
N CYS A 344 -0.55 8.62 -14.56
CA CYS A 344 -0.16 9.65 -15.53
C CYS A 344 -1.29 10.00 -16.54
N GLY A 345 -2.51 9.49 -16.33
CA GLY A 345 -3.66 9.79 -17.17
C GLY A 345 -3.80 8.93 -18.43
N SER A 346 -2.91 7.95 -18.65
CA SER A 346 -2.87 7.15 -19.88
C SER A 346 -3.44 5.73 -19.67
N LEU A 347 -4.78 5.63 -19.68
CA LEU A 347 -5.46 4.33 -19.55
C LEU A 347 -5.16 3.36 -20.69
N VAL A 348 -4.87 3.87 -21.89
CA VAL A 348 -4.59 3.03 -23.06
C VAL A 348 -3.30 2.25 -22.85
N GLU A 349 -2.20 2.93 -22.49
CA GLU A 349 -0.94 2.25 -22.15
C GLU A 349 -1.07 1.38 -20.90
N SER A 350 -1.84 1.80 -19.90
CA SER A 350 -2.13 0.99 -18.71
C SER A 350 -2.78 -0.34 -19.08
N ARG A 351 -3.84 -0.33 -19.90
CA ARG A 351 -4.51 -1.54 -20.39
C ARG A 351 -3.58 -2.39 -21.27
N ARG A 352 -2.76 -1.77 -22.15
CA ARG A 352 -1.78 -2.51 -22.97
C ARG A 352 -0.76 -3.27 -22.12
N CYS A 353 -0.22 -2.65 -21.08
CA CYS A 353 0.70 -3.32 -20.16
C CYS A 353 0.01 -4.50 -19.48
N PHE A 354 -1.22 -4.30 -19.00
CA PHE A 354 -2.03 -5.35 -18.37
C PHE A 354 -2.32 -6.53 -19.31
N ASP A 355 -2.67 -6.24 -20.57
CA ASP A 355 -2.95 -7.26 -21.57
C ASP A 355 -1.70 -8.06 -21.93
N SER A 356 -0.52 -7.44 -21.91
CA SER A 356 0.77 -8.08 -22.19
C SER A 356 1.23 -9.08 -21.10
N MET A 357 0.60 -9.07 -19.92
CA MET A 357 0.97 -9.96 -18.81
C MET A 357 0.58 -11.41 -19.11
N ARG A 358 1.57 -12.32 -19.10
CA ARG A 358 1.35 -13.78 -19.26
C ARG A 358 0.44 -14.38 -18.20
N LYS A 359 0.60 -13.94 -16.94
CA LYS A 359 -0.21 -14.36 -15.81
C LYS A 359 -0.54 -13.13 -14.96
N ARG A 360 -1.82 -12.76 -14.96
CA ARG A 360 -2.34 -11.63 -14.18
C ARG A 360 -2.57 -12.09 -12.75
N ASN A 361 -1.89 -11.46 -11.80
CA ASN A 361 -2.14 -11.69 -10.37
C ASN A 361 -3.30 -10.80 -9.89
N LEU A 362 -3.80 -11.07 -8.68
CA LEU A 362 -4.88 -10.30 -8.05
C LEU A 362 -4.58 -8.80 -7.99
N VAL A 363 -3.32 -8.44 -7.69
CA VAL A 363 -2.87 -7.04 -7.60
C VAL A 363 -3.02 -6.31 -8.95
N ALA A 364 -2.67 -6.94 -10.07
CA ALA A 364 -2.82 -6.35 -11.40
C ALA A 364 -4.29 -6.09 -11.76
N TRP A 365 -5.19 -7.03 -11.44
CA TRP A 365 -6.63 -6.83 -11.63
C TRP A 365 -7.15 -5.66 -10.79
N ASN A 366 -6.84 -5.65 -9.50
CA ASN A 366 -7.23 -4.58 -8.58
C ASN A 366 -6.70 -3.21 -9.03
N THR A 367 -5.47 -3.16 -9.56
CA THR A 367 -4.87 -1.95 -10.12
C THR A 367 -5.67 -1.42 -11.30
N LEU A 368 -6.03 -2.28 -12.26
CA LEU A 368 -6.79 -1.87 -13.45
C LEU A 368 -8.23 -1.46 -13.12
N ILE A 369 -8.91 -2.19 -12.23
CA ILE A 369 -10.26 -1.87 -11.74
C ILE A 369 -10.26 -0.48 -11.09
N THR A 370 -9.30 -0.23 -10.18
CA THR A 370 -9.15 1.07 -9.50
C THR A 370 -8.79 2.18 -10.49
N ALA A 371 -7.99 1.88 -11.52
CA ALA A 371 -7.68 2.84 -12.58
C ALA A 371 -8.93 3.25 -13.38
N TYR A 372 -9.78 2.31 -13.78
CA TYR A 372 -11.05 2.69 -14.43
C TYR A 372 -11.97 3.49 -13.50
N ALA A 373 -12.02 3.12 -12.22
CA ALA A 373 -12.80 3.84 -11.21
C ALA A 373 -12.36 5.30 -11.03
N SER A 374 -11.04 5.57 -10.91
CA SER A 374 -10.54 6.93 -10.73
C SER A 374 -10.68 7.79 -12.00
N HIS A 375 -10.81 7.18 -13.17
CA HIS A 375 -11.02 7.88 -14.45
C HIS A 375 -12.49 8.09 -14.84
N GLY A 376 -13.43 7.77 -13.97
CA GLY A 376 -14.87 7.90 -14.22
C GLY A 376 -15.43 6.87 -15.21
N ARG A 377 -14.70 5.78 -15.48
CA ARG A 377 -15.06 4.74 -16.46
C ARG A 377 -15.71 3.54 -15.75
N GLY A 378 -16.83 3.79 -15.07
CA GLY A 378 -17.48 2.81 -14.21
C GLY A 378 -17.94 1.54 -14.93
N ARG A 379 -18.39 1.64 -16.18
CA ARG A 379 -18.80 0.46 -16.98
C ARG A 379 -17.61 -0.44 -17.29
N GLU A 380 -16.49 0.13 -17.70
CA GLU A 380 -15.25 -0.61 -17.92
C GLU A 380 -14.69 -1.18 -16.61
N CYS A 381 -14.86 -0.49 -15.49
CA CYS A 381 -14.53 -1.01 -14.16
C CYS A 381 -15.31 -2.29 -13.84
N VAL A 382 -16.64 -2.27 -13.97
CA VAL A 382 -17.51 -3.45 -13.77
C VAL A 382 -17.15 -4.57 -14.75
N SER A 383 -16.98 -4.26 -16.03
CA SER A 383 -16.59 -5.24 -17.05
C SER A 383 -15.24 -5.89 -16.75
N THR A 384 -14.28 -5.14 -16.19
CA THR A 384 -12.96 -5.66 -15.81
C THR A 384 -13.06 -6.58 -14.60
N PHE A 385 -13.91 -6.25 -13.63
CA PHE A 385 -14.21 -7.14 -12.49
C PHE A 385 -14.85 -8.46 -12.96
N GLU A 386 -15.81 -8.39 -13.89
CA GLU A 386 -16.42 -9.60 -14.48
C GLU A 386 -15.42 -10.40 -15.34
N GLU A 387 -14.48 -9.73 -16.02
CA GLU A 387 -13.36 -10.38 -16.70
C GLU A 387 -12.46 -11.14 -15.70
N MET A 388 -12.15 -10.53 -14.54
CA MET A 388 -11.38 -11.16 -13.47
C MET A 388 -12.06 -12.45 -12.98
N LEU A 389 -13.38 -12.41 -12.75
CA LEU A 389 -14.16 -13.59 -12.35
C LEU A 389 -14.12 -14.71 -13.40
N ARG A 390 -14.27 -14.35 -14.69
CA ARG A 390 -14.18 -15.32 -15.80
C ARG A 390 -12.80 -15.97 -15.92
N ASN A 391 -11.75 -15.30 -15.46
CA ASN A 391 -10.39 -15.85 -15.39
C ASN A 391 -10.15 -16.71 -14.13
N GLY A 392 -11.17 -16.95 -13.31
CA GLY A 392 -11.09 -17.78 -12.11
C GLY A 392 -10.29 -17.15 -10.96
N VAL A 393 -10.09 -15.84 -10.99
CA VAL A 393 -9.38 -15.12 -9.92
C VAL A 393 -10.38 -14.72 -8.84
N GLN A 394 -10.13 -15.16 -7.60
CA GLN A 394 -11.00 -14.85 -6.46
C GLN A 394 -10.84 -13.38 -6.03
N PRO A 395 -11.93 -12.60 -5.96
CA PRO A 395 -11.90 -11.24 -5.44
C PRO A 395 -11.58 -11.18 -3.95
N ASP A 396 -10.90 -10.11 -3.54
CA ASP A 396 -10.69 -9.77 -2.14
C ASP A 396 -11.36 -8.42 -1.79
N GLY A 397 -11.20 -7.97 -0.55
CA GLY A 397 -11.75 -6.67 -0.14
C GLY A 397 -11.18 -5.49 -0.95
N ILE A 398 -9.96 -5.60 -1.48
CA ILE A 398 -9.40 -4.54 -2.33
C ILE A 398 -10.11 -4.52 -3.68
N SER A 399 -10.42 -5.69 -4.25
CA SER A 399 -11.21 -5.82 -5.48
C SER A 399 -12.58 -5.14 -5.35
N PHE A 400 -13.30 -5.42 -4.25
CA PHE A 400 -14.61 -4.82 -3.99
C PHE A 400 -14.54 -3.32 -3.73
N THR A 401 -13.53 -2.85 -2.99
CA THR A 401 -13.32 -1.41 -2.78
C THR A 401 -13.15 -0.67 -4.12
N GLY A 402 -12.31 -1.20 -5.02
CA GLY A 402 -12.13 -0.63 -6.36
C GLY A 402 -13.41 -0.63 -7.20
N LEU A 403 -14.15 -1.75 -7.19
CA LEU A 403 -15.42 -1.90 -7.91
C LEU A 403 -16.49 -0.93 -7.40
N LEU A 404 -16.68 -0.85 -6.09
CA LEU A 404 -17.68 0.00 -5.46
C LEU A 404 -17.35 1.48 -5.64
N SER A 405 -16.07 1.87 -5.56
CA SER A 405 -15.62 3.22 -5.91
C SER A 405 -15.93 3.57 -7.37
N GLY A 406 -15.70 2.63 -8.31
CA GLY A 406 -16.05 2.82 -9.72
C GLY A 406 -17.56 2.97 -9.95
N CYS A 407 -18.37 2.21 -9.20
CA CYS A 407 -19.83 2.38 -9.22
C CYS A 407 -20.24 3.75 -8.66
N SER A 408 -19.62 4.18 -7.56
CA SER A 408 -19.86 5.49 -6.94
C SER A 408 -19.53 6.63 -7.90
N HIS A 409 -18.35 6.62 -8.51
CA HIS A 409 -17.91 7.72 -9.38
C HIS A 409 -18.67 7.81 -10.72
N SER A 410 -19.45 6.79 -11.09
CA SER A 410 -20.23 6.74 -12.33
C SER A 410 -21.73 6.60 -12.10
N GLY A 411 -22.20 6.70 -10.84
CA GLY A 411 -23.62 6.63 -10.51
C GLY A 411 -24.28 5.27 -10.78
N LEU A 412 -23.50 4.18 -10.85
CA LEU A 412 -24.00 2.83 -11.12
C LEU A 412 -24.59 2.19 -9.86
N THR A 413 -25.63 2.81 -9.31
CA THR A 413 -26.22 2.49 -8.00
C THR A 413 -26.67 1.04 -7.91
N ASP A 414 -27.33 0.51 -8.94
CA ASP A 414 -27.84 -0.87 -8.94
C ASP A 414 -26.69 -1.89 -8.89
N TYR A 415 -25.62 -1.67 -9.66
CA TYR A 415 -24.44 -2.52 -9.64
C TYR A 415 -23.72 -2.47 -8.29
N GLY A 416 -23.55 -1.27 -7.72
CA GLY A 416 -22.91 -1.10 -6.41
C GLY A 416 -23.67 -1.83 -5.30
N LEU A 417 -24.99 -1.69 -5.24
CA LEU A 417 -25.85 -2.39 -4.26
C LEU A 417 -25.78 -3.91 -4.45
N ARG A 418 -25.88 -4.38 -5.70
CA ARG A 418 -25.80 -5.81 -6.01
C ARG A 418 -24.48 -6.40 -5.54
N TYR A 419 -23.35 -5.82 -5.96
CA TYR A 419 -22.03 -6.38 -5.64
C TYR A 419 -21.66 -6.24 -4.17
N PHE A 420 -22.16 -5.21 -3.47
CA PHE A 420 -22.01 -5.11 -2.02
C PHE A 420 -22.70 -6.27 -1.28
N ASN A 421 -23.88 -6.69 -1.73
CA ASN A 421 -24.56 -7.85 -1.17
C ASN A 421 -23.83 -9.16 -1.55
N CYS A 422 -23.47 -9.34 -2.83
CA CYS A 422 -22.76 -10.54 -3.28
C CYS A 422 -21.42 -10.72 -2.54
N MET A 423 -20.74 -9.63 -2.17
CA MET A 423 -19.47 -9.67 -1.44
C MET A 423 -19.51 -10.59 -0.21
N GLN A 424 -20.55 -10.47 0.62
CA GLN A 424 -20.72 -11.31 1.81
C GLN A 424 -21.29 -12.69 1.46
N PHE A 425 -22.37 -12.74 0.67
CA PHE A 425 -23.15 -13.97 0.49
C PHE A 425 -22.57 -14.94 -0.56
N GLU A 426 -21.92 -14.43 -1.60
CA GLU A 426 -21.37 -15.26 -2.69
C GLU A 426 -19.85 -15.42 -2.56
N PHE A 427 -19.14 -14.35 -2.17
CA PHE A 427 -17.67 -14.34 -2.14
C PHE A 427 -17.08 -14.52 -0.73
N SER A 428 -17.92 -14.57 0.31
CA SER A 428 -17.49 -14.73 1.71
C SER A 428 -16.44 -13.69 2.14
N VAL A 429 -16.52 -12.48 1.60
CA VAL A 429 -15.68 -11.34 1.99
C VAL A 429 -16.50 -10.45 2.92
N GLU A 430 -16.03 -10.25 4.14
CA GLU A 430 -16.73 -9.40 5.11
C GLU A 430 -16.59 -7.91 4.77
N PRO A 431 -17.69 -7.13 4.78
CA PRO A 431 -17.63 -5.69 4.60
C PRO A 431 -16.79 -5.00 5.67
N LYS A 432 -15.79 -4.25 5.22
CA LYS A 432 -14.92 -3.39 6.04
C LYS A 432 -15.27 -1.92 5.87
N HIS A 433 -14.67 -1.06 6.70
CA HIS A 433 -14.86 0.39 6.70
C HIS A 433 -14.78 1.01 5.29
N GLU A 434 -13.82 0.59 4.47
CA GLU A 434 -13.60 1.11 3.12
C GLU A 434 -14.79 0.80 2.18
N HIS A 435 -15.41 -0.37 2.34
CA HIS A 435 -16.57 -0.77 1.55
C HIS A 435 -17.80 0.06 1.92
N TYR A 436 -18.02 0.28 3.23
CA TYR A 436 -19.10 1.15 3.69
C TYR A 436 -18.89 2.60 3.22
N ALA A 437 -17.65 3.10 3.23
CA ALA A 437 -17.32 4.42 2.69
C ALA A 437 -17.71 4.55 1.21
N CYS A 438 -17.37 3.56 0.38
CA CYS A 438 -17.80 3.56 -1.02
C CYS A 438 -19.34 3.50 -1.18
N MET A 439 -20.04 2.74 -0.34
CA MET A 439 -21.50 2.63 -0.39
C MET A 439 -22.23 3.90 0.05
N VAL A 440 -21.74 4.55 1.11
CA VAL A 440 -22.28 5.84 1.55
C VAL A 440 -22.03 6.89 0.48
N ASP A 441 -20.83 6.96 -0.09
CA ASP A 441 -20.51 7.87 -1.20
C ASP A 441 -21.45 7.63 -2.41
N LEU A 442 -21.66 6.37 -2.80
CA LEU A 442 -22.57 5.99 -3.88
C LEU A 442 -24.02 6.44 -3.62
N MET A 443 -24.57 6.08 -2.45
CA MET A 443 -25.96 6.43 -2.09
C MET A 443 -26.14 7.93 -1.95
N ALA A 444 -25.17 8.61 -1.33
CA ALA A 444 -25.25 10.04 -1.08
C ALA A 444 -25.19 10.83 -2.40
N ARG A 445 -24.29 10.47 -3.32
CA ARG A 445 -24.25 11.06 -4.67
C ARG A 445 -25.54 10.81 -5.45
N ALA A 446 -26.16 9.63 -5.29
CA ALA A 446 -27.46 9.31 -5.89
C ALA A 446 -28.65 10.07 -5.26
N GLY A 447 -28.43 10.89 -4.23
CA GLY A 447 -29.47 11.66 -3.55
C GLY A 447 -30.23 10.87 -2.49
N ARG A 448 -29.85 9.62 -2.22
CA ARG A 448 -30.46 8.74 -1.21
C ARG A 448 -29.87 9.02 0.18
N LEU A 449 -29.86 10.30 0.59
CA LEU A 449 -29.15 10.77 1.78
C LEU A 449 -29.66 10.12 3.09
N VAL A 450 -30.97 9.90 3.19
CA VAL A 450 -31.58 9.25 4.37
C VAL A 450 -31.12 7.79 4.48
N GLU A 451 -31.07 7.08 3.36
CA GLU A 451 -30.60 5.70 3.33
C GLU A 451 -29.10 5.60 3.61
N ALA A 452 -28.32 6.54 3.08
CA ALA A 452 -26.90 6.66 3.41
C ALA A 452 -26.69 6.88 4.92
N MET A 453 -27.46 7.77 5.54
CA MET A 453 -27.42 8.01 6.99
C MET A 453 -27.85 6.77 7.79
N ASN A 454 -28.87 6.03 7.32
CA ASN A 454 -29.29 4.78 7.95
C ASN A 454 -28.22 3.69 7.84
N LEU A 455 -27.53 3.61 6.70
CA LEU A 455 -26.39 2.70 6.52
C LEU A 455 -25.29 3.01 7.54
N ILE A 456 -24.91 4.29 7.71
CA ILE A 456 -23.91 4.71 8.72
C ILE A 456 -24.32 4.28 10.12
N LYS A 457 -25.60 4.47 10.50
CA LYS A 457 -26.11 4.08 11.83
C LYS A 457 -26.11 2.55 12.04
N GLY A 458 -26.25 1.77 10.97
CA GLY A 458 -26.26 0.30 11.01
C GLY A 458 -24.88 -0.34 10.88
N MET A 459 -23.81 0.44 10.75
CA MET A 459 -22.45 -0.10 10.61
C MET A 459 -21.97 -0.78 11.91
N PRO A 460 -21.17 -1.86 11.80
CA PRO A 460 -20.57 -2.52 12.97
C PRO A 460 -19.44 -1.70 13.62
N VAL A 461 -18.98 -0.65 12.94
CA VAL A 461 -17.88 0.24 13.36
C VAL A 461 -18.31 1.70 13.19
N GLU A 462 -17.79 2.59 14.04
CA GLU A 462 -18.08 4.02 13.91
C GLU A 462 -17.56 4.57 12.56
N GLY A 463 -18.37 5.43 11.94
CA GLY A 463 -18.03 6.06 10.68
C GLY A 463 -16.80 6.97 10.82
N GLY A 464 -15.80 6.75 9.97
CA GLY A 464 -14.59 7.58 9.92
C GLY A 464 -14.75 8.83 9.04
N PRO A 465 -13.68 9.63 8.89
CA PRO A 465 -13.75 10.91 8.17
C PRO A 465 -14.16 10.78 6.71
N SER A 466 -13.72 9.73 6.01
CA SER A 466 -14.09 9.49 4.61
C SER A 466 -15.60 9.33 4.40
N ILE A 467 -16.29 8.66 5.33
CA ILE A 467 -17.73 8.40 5.28
C ILE A 467 -18.51 9.70 5.49
N TRP A 468 -18.19 10.43 6.56
CA TRP A 468 -18.89 11.67 6.87
C TRP A 468 -18.56 12.78 5.87
N GLY A 469 -17.33 12.82 5.34
CA GLY A 469 -16.90 13.74 4.30
C GLY A 469 -17.65 13.52 2.99
N ALA A 470 -17.81 12.26 2.57
CA ALA A 470 -18.62 11.91 1.40
C ALA A 470 -20.08 12.34 1.58
N LEU A 471 -20.67 12.08 2.74
CA LEU A 471 -22.04 12.49 3.05
C LEU A 471 -22.20 14.02 3.05
N LEU A 472 -21.27 14.75 3.69
CA LEU A 472 -21.29 16.22 3.74
C LEU A 472 -21.17 16.83 2.33
N SER A 473 -20.25 16.31 1.51
CA SER A 473 -20.08 16.75 0.12
C SER A 473 -21.34 16.53 -0.71
N ALA A 474 -22.00 15.38 -0.57
CA ALA A 474 -23.24 15.09 -1.27
C ALA A 474 -24.41 15.96 -0.79
N CYS A 475 -24.48 16.27 0.51
CA CYS A 475 -25.50 17.14 1.06
C CYS A 475 -25.45 18.55 0.47
N ARG A 476 -24.26 19.07 0.14
CA ARG A 476 -24.12 20.31 -0.62
C ARG A 476 -24.77 20.18 -1.99
N SER A 477 -24.42 19.16 -2.77
CA SER A 477 -24.96 18.94 -4.12
C SER A 477 -26.48 18.80 -4.13
N HIS A 478 -27.05 18.20 -3.09
CA HIS A 478 -28.49 17.98 -2.93
C HIS A 478 -29.19 19.03 -2.03
N ARG A 479 -28.48 20.09 -1.64
CA ARG A 479 -28.97 21.21 -0.80
C ARG A 479 -29.65 20.79 0.52
N ASN A 480 -29.21 19.68 1.12
CA ASN A 480 -29.76 19.17 2.37
C ASN A 480 -28.93 19.65 3.58
N LEU A 481 -29.34 20.76 4.18
CA LEU A 481 -28.61 21.35 5.31
C LEU A 481 -28.71 20.52 6.59
N GLU A 482 -29.86 19.87 6.84
CA GLU A 482 -30.09 19.11 8.08
C GLU A 482 -29.10 17.96 8.26
N ILE A 483 -28.90 17.16 7.21
CA ILE A 483 -27.93 16.05 7.24
C ILE A 483 -26.50 16.59 7.19
N ALA A 484 -26.26 17.69 6.47
CA ALA A 484 -24.94 18.33 6.41
C ALA A 484 -24.44 18.78 7.79
N GLU A 485 -25.28 19.40 8.61
CA GLU A 485 -24.89 19.82 9.97
C GLU A 485 -24.48 18.64 10.84
N VAL A 486 -25.20 17.53 10.77
CA VAL A 486 -24.87 16.30 11.51
C VAL A 486 -23.51 15.76 11.05
N ALA A 487 -23.30 15.67 9.73
CA ALA A 487 -22.03 15.17 9.16
C ALA A 487 -20.85 16.08 9.52
N ALA A 488 -21.01 17.40 9.40
CA ALA A 488 -19.99 18.38 9.72
C ALA A 488 -19.61 18.36 11.21
N ARG A 489 -20.59 18.29 12.12
CA ARG A 489 -20.32 18.18 13.57
C ARG A 489 -19.54 16.92 13.91
N LYS A 490 -19.81 15.80 13.23
CA LYS A 490 -19.02 14.57 13.39
C LYS A 490 -17.60 14.76 12.87
N LEU A 491 -17.41 15.39 11.71
CA LEU A 491 -16.10 15.68 11.14
C LEU A 491 -15.26 16.63 12.00
N PHE A 492 -15.85 17.65 12.63
CA PHE A 492 -15.13 18.56 13.51
C PHE A 492 -14.52 17.86 14.74
N ASN A 493 -15.12 16.75 15.18
CA ASN A 493 -14.55 15.93 16.25
C ASN A 493 -13.49 14.95 15.74
N LEU A 494 -13.62 14.47 14.50
CA LEU A 494 -12.73 13.47 13.92
C LEU A 494 -11.45 14.08 13.31
N GLU A 495 -11.57 15.22 12.65
CA GLU A 495 -10.48 15.94 11.94
C GLU A 495 -10.65 17.46 12.14
N PRO A 496 -10.43 17.98 13.37
CA PRO A 496 -10.59 19.41 13.69
C PRO A 496 -9.67 20.32 12.86
N GLU A 497 -8.53 19.81 12.40
CA GLU A 497 -7.57 20.52 11.56
C GLU A 497 -8.00 20.66 10.09
N CYS A 498 -8.99 19.89 9.64
CA CYS A 498 -9.40 19.86 8.25
C CYS A 498 -10.32 21.04 7.90
N THR A 499 -9.70 22.17 7.51
CA THR A 499 -10.40 23.42 7.12
C THR A 499 -11.45 23.24 6.02
N GLY A 500 -11.28 22.25 5.15
CA GLY A 500 -12.22 21.96 4.06
C GLY A 500 -13.65 21.68 4.56
N ASN A 501 -13.79 21.00 5.69
CA ASN A 501 -15.10 20.65 6.27
C ASN A 501 -15.86 21.90 6.76
N TYR A 502 -15.15 22.82 7.41
CA TYR A 502 -15.69 24.09 7.88
C TYR A 502 -16.11 24.99 6.71
N VAL A 503 -15.23 25.10 5.71
CA VAL A 503 -15.51 25.89 4.50
C VAL A 503 -16.72 25.33 3.76
N LEU A 504 -16.85 24.00 3.69
CA LEU A 504 -17.97 23.37 3.01
C LEU A 504 -19.31 23.66 3.69
N LEU A 505 -19.39 23.54 5.02
CA LEU A 505 -20.60 23.91 5.76
C LEU A 505 -20.86 25.42 5.70
N SER A 506 -19.83 26.25 5.85
CA SER A 506 -19.94 27.71 5.72
C SER A 506 -20.48 28.13 4.36
N ASN A 507 -20.08 27.45 3.29
CA ASN A 507 -20.60 27.67 1.95
C ASN A 507 -22.11 27.33 1.87
N MET A 508 -22.55 26.25 2.51
CA MET A 508 -23.98 25.88 2.56
C MET A 508 -24.81 26.88 3.37
N TYR A 509 -24.28 27.44 4.46
CA TYR A 509 -24.94 28.52 5.20
C TYR A 509 -25.04 29.80 4.37
N ALA A 510 -23.96 30.18 3.66
CA ALA A 510 -23.97 31.33 2.76
C ALA A 510 -25.01 31.19 1.63
N GLU A 511 -25.16 29.99 1.05
CA GLU A 511 -26.19 29.70 0.04
C GLU A 511 -27.64 29.91 0.56
N LYS A 512 -27.85 29.78 1.87
CA LYS A 512 -29.15 30.05 2.53
C LYS A 512 -29.28 31.46 3.13
N GLY A 513 -28.25 32.31 3.00
CA GLY A 513 -28.23 33.66 3.59
C GLY A 513 -28.04 33.68 5.12
N MET A 514 -27.59 32.57 5.71
CA MET A 514 -27.34 32.39 7.15
C MET A 514 -25.96 32.96 7.52
N TRP A 515 -25.83 34.30 7.49
CA TRP A 515 -24.53 34.98 7.63
C TRP A 515 -23.97 34.97 9.06
N GLU A 516 -24.81 34.85 10.08
CA GLU A 516 -24.35 34.74 11.48
C GLU A 516 -23.54 33.45 11.67
N GLU A 517 -24.08 32.33 11.20
CA GLU A 517 -23.45 31.01 11.26
C GLU A 517 -22.16 30.94 10.42
N VAL A 518 -22.12 31.65 9.28
CA VAL A 518 -20.89 31.83 8.49
C VAL A 518 -19.81 32.55 9.31
N ASN A 519 -20.18 33.62 10.02
CA ASN A 519 -19.25 34.38 10.84
C ASN A 519 -18.75 33.56 12.03
N ASP A 520 -19.61 32.77 12.66
CA ASP A 520 -19.25 31.84 13.74
C ASP A 520 -18.22 30.81 13.27
N LEU A 521 -18.44 30.16 12.12
CA LEU A 521 -17.48 29.20 11.56
C LEU A 521 -16.14 29.85 11.20
N ARG A 522 -16.16 31.07 10.65
CA ARG A 522 -14.94 31.85 10.36
C ARG A 522 -14.20 32.23 11.64
N ALA A 523 -14.91 32.56 12.71
CA ALA A 523 -14.32 32.85 14.01
C ALA A 523 -13.62 31.62 14.59
N ILE A 524 -14.24 30.43 14.49
CA ILE A 524 -13.63 29.16 14.91
C ILE A 524 -12.33 28.90 14.14
N LEU A 525 -12.35 29.03 12.81
CA LEU A 525 -11.15 28.84 11.97
C LEU A 525 -10.00 29.78 12.37
N LYS A 526 -10.33 31.04 12.68
CA LYS A 526 -9.35 32.04 13.11
C LYS A 526 -8.78 31.73 14.49
N LEU A 527 -9.63 31.31 15.44
CA LEU A 527 -9.22 30.94 16.79
C LEU A 527 -8.28 29.73 16.80
N GLN A 528 -8.52 28.76 15.91
CA GLN A 528 -7.67 27.57 15.78
C GLN A 528 -6.40 27.81 14.94
N GLY A 529 -6.22 29.02 14.38
CA GLY A 529 -5.03 29.38 13.60
C GLY A 529 -4.90 28.61 12.27
N LEU A 530 -6.00 28.02 11.78
CA LEU A 530 -5.97 27.16 10.61
C LEU A 530 -5.91 28.00 9.32
N LYS A 531 -4.98 27.65 8.42
CA LYS A 531 -4.80 28.31 7.13
C LYS A 531 -5.36 27.46 6.00
N LYS A 532 -6.01 28.11 5.04
CA LYS A 532 -6.52 27.48 3.81
C LYS A 532 -5.35 27.13 2.89
N ASN A 533 -5.34 25.90 2.37
CA ASN A 533 -4.39 25.51 1.33
C ASN A 533 -4.74 26.23 0.01
N PRO A 534 -3.79 26.93 -0.63
CA PRO A 534 -4.03 27.57 -1.91
C PRO A 534 -4.24 26.51 -3.01
N GLY A 535 -5.21 26.76 -3.90
CA GLY A 535 -5.42 25.91 -5.07
C GLY A 535 -4.40 26.25 -6.15
N CYS A 536 -3.68 25.24 -6.63
CA CYS A 536 -2.72 25.36 -7.72
C CYS A 536 -2.92 24.25 -8.75
N SER A 537 -2.65 24.58 -10.01
CA SER A 537 -2.68 23.63 -11.13
C SER A 537 -1.33 23.63 -11.82
N TRP A 538 -0.89 22.49 -12.31
CA TRP A 538 0.31 22.39 -13.12
C TRP A 538 0.06 21.58 -14.39
N ILE A 539 0.85 21.87 -15.42
CA ILE A 539 0.76 21.28 -16.74
C ILE A 539 2.16 20.94 -17.25
N GLU A 540 2.30 19.76 -17.84
CA GLU A 540 3.54 19.34 -18.49
C GLU A 540 3.51 19.73 -19.98
N VAL A 541 4.45 20.57 -20.41
CA VAL A 541 4.65 20.97 -21.80
C VAL A 541 6.12 20.82 -22.14
N ASN A 542 6.44 20.09 -23.22
CA ASN A 542 7.83 19.86 -23.67
C ASN A 542 8.76 19.36 -22.55
N GLU A 543 8.31 18.38 -21.76
CA GLU A 543 9.07 17.78 -20.64
C GLU A 543 9.34 18.73 -19.46
N THR A 544 8.72 19.90 -19.44
CA THR A 544 8.79 20.86 -18.33
C THR A 544 7.43 21.01 -17.67
N SER A 545 7.40 20.90 -16.34
CA SER A 545 6.19 21.07 -15.54
C SER A 545 6.09 22.53 -15.09
N THR A 546 5.01 23.21 -15.47
CA THR A 546 4.76 24.61 -15.13
C THR A 546 3.61 24.71 -14.13
N LEU A 547 3.84 25.37 -13.00
CA LEU A 547 2.88 25.58 -11.91
C LEU A 547 2.18 26.94 -12.04
N PHE A 548 0.87 26.96 -11.75
CA PHE A 548 0.04 28.17 -11.71
C PHE A 548 -0.79 28.24 -10.43
N PHE A 549 -0.80 29.41 -9.81
CA PHE A 549 -1.73 29.75 -8.74
C PHE A 549 -2.95 30.49 -9.28
N SER A 550 -4.02 30.58 -8.48
CA SER A 550 -5.16 31.42 -8.88
C SER A 550 -4.75 32.89 -8.85
N GLY A 551 -4.96 33.62 -9.95
CA GLY A 551 -4.51 35.01 -10.11
C GLY A 551 -3.00 35.16 -10.28
N ASP A 552 -2.28 34.13 -10.70
CA ASP A 552 -0.82 34.17 -10.89
C ASP A 552 -0.41 35.27 -11.88
N THR A 553 0.66 36.01 -11.54
CA THR A 553 1.29 37.04 -12.38
C THR A 553 2.78 36.80 -12.60
N SER A 554 3.33 35.71 -12.06
CA SER A 554 4.78 35.46 -12.01
C SER A 554 5.34 34.86 -13.31
N HIS A 555 4.49 34.21 -14.12
CA HIS A 555 4.94 33.47 -15.29
C HIS A 555 5.38 34.40 -16.46
N PRO A 556 6.49 34.11 -17.19
CA PRO A 556 6.99 34.97 -18.26
C PRO A 556 5.97 35.25 -19.39
N GLN A 557 5.16 34.26 -19.75
CA GLN A 557 4.11 34.39 -20.77
C GLN A 557 2.75 34.86 -20.22
N ILE A 558 2.66 35.32 -18.97
CA ILE A 558 1.36 35.55 -18.33
C ILE A 558 0.46 36.55 -19.08
N ARG A 559 1.04 37.57 -19.73
CA ARG A 559 0.28 38.52 -20.55
C ARG A 559 -0.41 37.85 -21.74
N GLN A 560 0.24 36.88 -22.38
CA GLN A 560 -0.32 36.12 -23.49
C GLN A 560 -1.40 35.15 -23.01
N ILE A 561 -1.20 34.55 -21.83
CA ILE A 561 -2.18 33.66 -21.18
C ILE A 561 -3.47 34.43 -20.87
N TYR A 562 -3.37 35.60 -20.23
CA TYR A 562 -4.55 36.42 -19.93
C TYR A 562 -5.22 36.96 -21.20
N ALA A 563 -4.47 37.41 -22.20
CA ALA A 563 -5.04 37.84 -23.48
C ALA A 563 -5.87 36.71 -24.14
N LEU A 564 -5.35 35.48 -24.14
CA LEU A 564 -6.11 34.33 -24.64
C LEU A 564 -7.37 34.07 -23.78
N LEU A 565 -7.27 34.15 -22.46
CA LEU A 565 -8.41 33.96 -21.55
C LEU A 565 -9.45 35.09 -21.64
N GLU A 566 -9.09 36.27 -22.13
CA GLU A 566 -10.05 37.36 -22.42
C GLU A 566 -10.77 37.13 -23.76
N GLU A 567 -10.09 36.57 -24.77
CA GLU A 567 -10.72 36.24 -26.06
C GLU A 567 -11.63 35.00 -26.01
N LEU A 568 -11.27 34.01 -25.18
CA LEU A 568 -11.96 32.73 -25.09
C LEU A 568 -13.44 32.85 -24.68
N PRO A 569 -13.82 33.65 -23.67
CA PRO A 569 -15.21 33.84 -23.26
C PRO A 569 -16.13 34.26 -24.39
N GLU A 570 -15.73 35.12 -25.32
CA GLU A 570 -16.58 35.48 -26.47
C GLU A 570 -16.78 34.29 -27.42
N LYS A 571 -15.71 33.56 -27.73
CA LYS A 571 -15.75 32.35 -28.58
C LYS A 571 -16.59 31.23 -27.96
N ILE A 572 -16.57 31.11 -26.64
CA ILE A 572 -17.25 30.04 -25.88
C ILE A 572 -18.69 30.45 -25.50
N LYS A 573 -18.97 31.74 -25.26
CA LYS A 573 -20.34 32.28 -25.07
C LYS A 573 -21.19 32.06 -26.32
N ASN A 574 -20.63 32.25 -27.51
CA ASN A 574 -21.29 31.94 -28.77
C ASN A 574 -21.62 30.45 -28.94
N ALA A 575 -20.93 29.57 -28.21
CA ALA A 575 -21.21 28.14 -28.14
C ALA A 575 -22.17 27.76 -26.98
N GLY A 576 -22.64 28.72 -26.17
CA GLY A 576 -23.63 28.52 -25.11
C GLY A 576 -23.06 28.45 -23.68
N TYR A 577 -21.79 28.82 -23.45
CA TYR A 577 -21.23 28.88 -22.10
C TYR A 577 -21.64 30.15 -21.34
N THR A 578 -22.17 29.95 -20.14
CA THR A 578 -22.42 31.01 -19.16
C THR A 578 -21.64 30.71 -17.88
N PRO A 579 -20.77 31.62 -17.40
CA PRO A 579 -20.05 31.43 -16.15
C PRO A 579 -21.00 31.18 -14.98
N ASP A 580 -20.72 30.13 -14.21
CA ASP A 580 -21.55 29.78 -13.06
C ASP A 580 -21.09 30.54 -11.81
N THR A 581 -21.68 31.72 -11.57
CA THR A 581 -21.36 32.56 -10.41
C THR A 581 -21.77 31.96 -9.07
N SER A 582 -22.61 30.90 -9.06
CA SER A 582 -22.95 30.16 -7.84
C SER A 582 -21.74 29.46 -7.19
N SER A 583 -20.66 29.26 -7.97
CA SER A 583 -19.40 28.73 -7.48
C SER A 583 -18.58 29.76 -6.66
N VAL A 584 -18.93 31.05 -6.69
CA VAL A 584 -18.25 32.13 -5.95
C VAL A 584 -19.15 32.66 -4.84
N LEU A 585 -19.03 32.08 -3.65
CA LEU A 585 -19.89 32.34 -2.48
C LEU A 585 -19.41 33.52 -1.61
N HIS A 586 -18.75 34.50 -2.23
CA HIS A 586 -18.38 35.73 -1.54
C HIS A 586 -19.45 36.78 -1.78
N ASP A 587 -19.69 37.63 -0.77
CA ASP A 587 -20.58 38.78 -0.88
C ASP A 587 -19.87 39.91 -1.65
N ILE A 588 -19.77 39.72 -2.96
CA ILE A 588 -19.09 40.60 -3.93
C ILE A 588 -19.98 40.76 -5.17
N SER A 589 -19.71 41.77 -5.99
CA SER A 589 -20.52 42.02 -7.19
C SER A 589 -20.47 40.84 -8.17
N GLU A 590 -21.52 40.65 -8.98
CA GLU A 590 -21.55 39.58 -9.98
C GLU A 590 -20.40 39.72 -11.00
N GLU A 591 -19.97 40.94 -11.30
CA GLU A 591 -18.82 41.23 -12.17
C GLU A 591 -17.50 40.75 -11.54
N GLU A 592 -17.31 40.96 -10.23
CA GLU A 592 -16.15 40.42 -9.50
C GLU A 592 -16.20 38.89 -9.38
N LYS A 593 -17.39 38.29 -9.26
CA LYS A 593 -17.53 36.82 -9.30
C LYS A 593 -17.06 36.25 -10.63
N VAL A 594 -17.47 36.84 -11.75
CA VAL A 594 -17.04 36.42 -13.10
C VAL A 594 -15.53 36.64 -13.30
N SER A 595 -14.98 37.75 -12.81
CA SER A 595 -13.54 38.03 -12.84
C SER A 595 -12.75 36.95 -12.08
N ASN A 596 -13.18 36.62 -10.86
CA ASN A 596 -12.55 35.57 -10.05
C ASN A 596 -12.58 34.19 -10.70
N LEU A 597 -13.65 33.84 -11.43
CA LEU A 597 -13.72 32.57 -12.16
C LEU A 597 -12.74 32.51 -13.34
N THR A 598 -12.35 33.65 -13.91
CA THR A 598 -11.45 33.72 -15.06
C THR A 598 -9.99 33.49 -14.66
N THR A 599 -9.65 33.82 -13.41
CA THR A 599 -8.29 33.71 -12.86
C THR A 599 -8.00 32.37 -12.17
N HIS A 600 -8.89 31.38 -12.29
CA HIS A 600 -8.66 30.04 -11.75
C HIS A 600 -7.43 29.38 -12.37
N SER A 601 -6.60 28.76 -11.52
CA SER A 601 -5.34 28.12 -11.93
C SER A 601 -5.48 27.10 -13.06
N GLU A 602 -6.61 26.41 -13.14
CA GLU A 602 -6.94 25.40 -14.16
C GLU A 602 -7.05 26.05 -15.54
N LYS A 603 -7.69 27.23 -15.60
CA LYS A 603 -7.87 27.98 -16.85
C LYS A 603 -6.53 28.55 -17.32
N LEU A 604 -5.70 29.06 -16.39
CA LEU A 604 -4.33 29.50 -16.69
C LEU A 604 -3.48 28.36 -17.28
N ALA A 605 -3.49 27.20 -16.62
CA ALA A 605 -2.73 26.03 -17.08
C ALA A 605 -3.18 25.55 -18.48
N ILE A 606 -4.49 25.53 -18.75
CA ILE A 606 -5.02 25.13 -20.05
C ILE A 606 -4.68 26.16 -21.12
N ALA A 607 -4.83 27.45 -20.85
CA ALA A 607 -4.46 28.51 -21.78
C ALA A 607 -2.96 28.47 -22.13
N PHE A 608 -2.09 28.28 -21.13
CA PHE A 608 -0.67 28.04 -21.37
C PHE A 608 -0.42 26.80 -22.23
N GLY A 609 -1.12 25.70 -21.97
CA GLY A 609 -1.06 24.49 -22.77
C GLY A 609 -1.47 24.71 -24.22
N LEU A 610 -2.57 25.44 -24.46
CA LEU A 610 -3.05 25.76 -25.81
C LEU A 610 -2.05 26.61 -26.60
N LEU A 611 -1.37 27.57 -25.96
CA LEU A 611 -0.38 28.44 -26.59
C LEU A 611 0.91 27.70 -26.99
N ASN A 612 1.32 26.70 -26.20
CA ASN A 612 2.65 26.09 -26.32
C ASN A 612 2.64 24.66 -26.91
N THR A 613 1.49 24.15 -27.36
CA THR A 613 1.37 22.79 -27.91
C THR A 613 0.69 22.76 -29.27
N GLY A 614 1.11 21.83 -30.13
CA GLY A 614 0.61 21.66 -31.48
C GLY A 614 -0.88 21.25 -31.54
N HIS A 615 -1.54 21.53 -32.67
CA HIS A 615 -2.94 21.15 -32.89
C HIS A 615 -3.17 19.66 -32.65
N GLY A 616 -4.23 19.33 -31.90
CA GLY A 616 -4.61 17.94 -31.59
C GLY A 616 -3.81 17.26 -30.46
N GLN A 617 -2.74 17.88 -29.93
CA GLN A 617 -2.01 17.32 -28.80
C GLN A 617 -2.87 17.30 -27.52
N THR A 618 -2.77 16.21 -26.76
CA THR A 618 -3.52 16.03 -25.51
C THR A 618 -2.92 16.88 -24.40
N LEU A 619 -3.73 17.74 -23.79
CA LEU A 619 -3.31 18.51 -22.62
C LEU A 619 -3.53 17.70 -21.35
N ARG A 620 -2.55 17.68 -20.44
CA ARG A 620 -2.62 16.99 -19.15
C ARG A 620 -2.39 18.00 -18.03
N VAL A 621 -3.43 18.30 -17.28
CA VAL A 621 -3.39 19.26 -16.16
C VAL A 621 -3.63 18.50 -14.86
N THR A 622 -2.87 18.80 -13.82
CA THR A 622 -3.11 18.28 -12.48
C THR A 622 -3.45 19.41 -11.53
N LYS A 623 -4.38 19.16 -10.61
CA LYS A 623 -4.89 20.10 -9.62
C LYS A 623 -4.76 19.47 -8.23
N ASN A 624 -4.25 20.24 -7.27
CA ASN A 624 -4.11 19.79 -5.88
C ASN A 624 -5.44 19.70 -5.09
N LEU A 625 -6.48 20.39 -5.59
CA LEU A 625 -7.83 20.42 -5.04
C LEU A 625 -8.83 19.84 -6.04
N ARG A 626 -10.08 19.69 -5.61
CA ARG A 626 -11.18 19.35 -6.51
C ARG A 626 -11.48 20.52 -7.44
N ILE A 627 -11.61 20.26 -8.75
CA ILE A 627 -11.99 21.28 -9.73
C ILE A 627 -13.39 21.82 -9.41
N CYS A 628 -13.71 23.06 -9.78
CA CYS A 628 -15.07 23.62 -9.59
C CYS A 628 -15.99 23.34 -10.79
N GLY A 629 -17.31 23.51 -10.58
CA GLY A 629 -18.34 23.31 -11.60
C GLY A 629 -18.13 24.13 -12.86
N ASP A 630 -17.77 25.41 -12.67
CA ASP A 630 -17.46 26.33 -13.74
C ASP A 630 -16.23 25.89 -14.57
N CYS A 631 -15.11 25.56 -13.91
CA CYS A 631 -13.92 25.05 -14.59
C CYS A 631 -14.23 23.78 -15.37
N HIS A 632 -14.94 22.82 -14.77
CA HIS A 632 -15.34 21.59 -15.45
C HIS A 632 -16.13 21.88 -16.73
N THR A 633 -17.10 22.80 -16.66
CA THR A 633 -17.93 23.20 -17.80
C THR A 633 -17.12 23.94 -18.86
N PHE A 634 -16.29 24.90 -18.45
CA PHE A 634 -15.37 25.61 -19.34
C PHE A 634 -14.49 24.64 -20.15
N ILE A 635 -13.92 23.62 -19.50
CA ILE A 635 -13.03 22.65 -20.16
C ILE A 635 -13.79 21.81 -21.19
N LYS A 636 -15.06 21.45 -20.94
CA LYS A 636 -15.91 20.78 -21.95
C LYS A 636 -15.98 21.62 -23.23
N PHE A 637 -16.29 22.91 -23.12
CA PHE A 637 -16.37 23.79 -24.28
C PHE A 637 -15.02 23.96 -24.98
N ILE A 638 -13.92 24.13 -24.23
CA ILE A 638 -12.57 24.21 -24.82
C ILE A 638 -12.25 22.93 -25.61
N SER A 639 -12.59 21.75 -25.08
CA SER A 639 -12.33 20.48 -25.75
C SER A 639 -12.99 20.39 -27.13
N THR A 640 -14.20 20.96 -27.28
CA THR A 640 -14.92 21.06 -28.56
C THR A 640 -14.29 22.12 -29.47
N LEU A 641 -14.09 23.34 -28.95
CA LEU A 641 -13.64 24.49 -29.72
C LEU A 641 -12.26 24.25 -30.36
N TYR A 642 -11.35 23.64 -29.61
CA TYR A 642 -10.00 23.34 -30.09
C TYR A 642 -9.84 21.93 -30.65
N GLN A 643 -10.89 21.10 -30.60
CA GLN A 643 -10.88 19.69 -31.02
C GLN A 643 -9.74 18.90 -30.36
N ARG A 644 -9.57 19.07 -29.05
CA ARG A 644 -8.47 18.45 -28.28
C ARG A 644 -9.00 17.59 -27.15
N MET A 645 -8.27 16.53 -26.84
CA MET A 645 -8.43 15.80 -25.59
C MET A 645 -7.75 16.58 -24.47
N ILE A 646 -8.48 16.85 -23.40
CA ILE A 646 -7.95 17.49 -22.19
C ILE A 646 -8.18 16.52 -21.05
N ILE A 647 -7.10 16.14 -20.36
CA ILE A 647 -7.15 15.26 -19.20
C ILE A 647 -6.82 16.12 -18.00
N VAL A 648 -7.76 16.22 -17.06
CA VAL A 648 -7.53 16.92 -15.79
C VAL A 648 -7.57 15.92 -14.64
N ARG A 649 -6.50 15.85 -13.87
CA ARG A 649 -6.43 15.09 -12.63
C ARG A 649 -6.67 16.03 -11.45
N ASP A 650 -7.74 15.84 -10.70
CA ASP A 650 -7.92 16.47 -9.38
C ASP A 650 -7.34 15.57 -8.27
N VAL A 651 -7.63 15.88 -7.00
CA VAL A 651 -7.11 15.18 -5.79
C VAL A 651 -6.89 13.68 -6.02
N ASN A 652 -7.89 12.97 -6.54
CA ASN A 652 -7.77 11.54 -6.83
C ASN A 652 -8.56 11.05 -8.07
N ARG A 653 -9.11 11.96 -8.90
CA ARG A 653 -9.89 11.58 -10.09
C ARG A 653 -9.40 12.23 -11.36
N PHE A 654 -9.56 11.50 -12.46
CA PHE A 654 -9.31 11.98 -13.80
C PHE A 654 -10.61 12.29 -14.51
N HIS A 655 -10.61 13.44 -15.16
CA HIS A 655 -11.66 13.94 -16.03
C HIS A 655 -11.10 13.96 -17.45
N HIS A 656 -11.66 13.14 -18.33
CA HIS A 656 -11.26 13.08 -19.74
C HIS A 656 -12.27 13.85 -20.56
N PHE A 657 -11.90 15.07 -20.95
CA PHE A 657 -12.71 15.95 -21.76
C PHE A 657 -12.42 15.73 -23.24
N LYS A 658 -13.45 15.41 -24.01
CA LYS A 658 -13.37 15.24 -25.46
C LYS A 658 -14.72 15.59 -26.08
N ASN A 659 -14.72 16.43 -27.11
CA ASN A 659 -15.90 16.80 -27.88
C ASN A 659 -17.08 17.27 -27.00
N GLY A 660 -16.79 18.03 -25.94
CA GLY A 660 -17.82 18.61 -25.07
C GLY A 660 -18.36 17.65 -24.00
N ALA A 661 -17.88 16.41 -23.96
CA ALA A 661 -18.23 15.44 -22.93
C ALA A 661 -17.04 15.19 -21.99
N CYS A 662 -17.34 14.83 -20.74
CA CYS A 662 -16.37 14.36 -19.76
C CYS A 662 -16.60 12.88 -19.44
N SER A 663 -15.53 12.12 -19.19
CA SER A 663 -15.63 10.70 -18.78
C SER A 663 -16.46 10.47 -17.52
N CYS A 664 -16.61 11.47 -16.64
CA CYS A 664 -17.46 11.36 -15.45
C CYS A 664 -18.97 11.43 -15.75
N GLY A 665 -19.37 11.78 -16.98
CA GLY A 665 -20.79 11.94 -17.33
C GLY A 665 -21.49 13.07 -16.57
N ASP A 666 -20.74 14.11 -16.17
CA ASP A 666 -21.18 15.18 -15.27
C ASP A 666 -21.61 14.68 -13.86
N TYR A 667 -21.29 13.42 -13.54
CA TYR A 667 -21.50 12.80 -12.24
C TYR A 667 -20.17 12.78 -11.49
N TRP A 668 -19.85 13.86 -10.79
CA TRP A 668 -18.57 13.94 -10.09
C TRP A 668 -18.64 14.54 -8.71
#